data_AF-A0A1B6CVU9-F1
#
_entry.id   AF-A0A1B6CVU9-F1
#
_cell.length_a   1.000
_cell.length_b   1.000
_cell.length_c   1.000
_cell.angle_alpha   90.00
_cell.angle_beta   90.00
_cell.angle_gamma   90.00
#
_symmetry.space_group_name_H-M   'P 1'
#
loop_
_entity.id
_entity.type
_entity.pdbx_description
1 polymer ?
#
loop_
_entity_poly.entity_id
_entity_poly.type
_entity_poly.pdbx_seq_one_letter_code
_entity_poly.pdbx_strand_id
1 'polypeptide(L)'
;MLKFIRGKGHQPSAERQKLQRELFAFRKTVQHGFPNKPTCLAWDPILRLMAVGTTSGAIKVLGQPGVEFYGHLSSTDTAITRLLFIPNEGRLVSLSDDNTLHLWEINETMMEETKSVVLEGKLKKISALCLESSGQYLLLGTEGGNIYLLNVATFVMSENIIYQDVVMQNVPEDYKINPGAVEGIAEQPGHPDRVLIGYNRGLIVLWDRKSQKAHQTFVSNQQLESLSWHNSGEQFLSSHNDGSYTTWDVGSSEPKGEPTTPYGPFPCKSITKLLWRPTNKDSYLFFAGGLPRASFSDRHTITVQSSVKQVAFDFTSKVVDFFTIQSEENEKDCTALIVLAEEELVGIDLTSDNWNMLALPYLVSLHASAVTCSAYISDVPQNLYNNIVAAGTTQTKGIYSDADWPINGGIVKNKDLSPKCELLLTGHEDGSVRFWDAGGVALKPLYKFTSATVLCGEDDGPPPSGEDEEDEWPPFRKVGTFDPYSDDPRLAVKKISLCPDTGTLAVAGTAGHVIVAKIGLTTISKEVQVTVMNIVSERDKFVWKGHEKLTLRGDKDAIEIPPGFQPSSLLQLHPPAAVTALALQSNWGLVAVGTAHGLAVFDYIRNSPVTIKCTLNPHDLSGIGEPPISRRKSFKKSLRESFRRLRKGRSTRRPEKRNVQTPPDKKRDSAESPSLSRGGATPTSPAEAKPVERAVEARPVDDALGSMVRCLTFVRTYIISVQNTTPTLWAGTNNGTVYVFTISIPASSKRIEENVNCQLGKEIQLKHRAPVIAVSVIDGAVNAVEQETKPSDTIPPHKVVICSEEQIKIFTLPSLKPLCKLKLTASEGARVRRIALSNFTAHNHHETCLLCLTNLGETIVLSLPELRRQIIAAVIRREDINGISSLTFTKHGEALYMHSSSEIQRVTVSATSLTVATCHLDLPPSARAPIVAQTSESESSDSSKESLQPVEVVKENGIGEEESNHVGSGHDLSSVGDITIDSVKDHLINSSNEESRVITTELVKNETTKMETTRESVTVKTTVITTNETTLITPPSENT
;
A
#
# COMPACT_ATOMS: atom_id res chain seq x y z
N MET A 1 4.71 59.55 -13.01
CA MET A 1 6.06 58.97 -13.09
C MET A 1 6.46 58.56 -11.68
N LEU A 2 6.32 57.27 -11.32
CA LEU A 2 6.78 56.56 -10.09
C LEU A 2 5.85 55.36 -9.81
N LYS A 3 5.93 54.32 -10.65
CA LYS A 3 5.29 53.01 -10.42
C LYS A 3 6.08 51.90 -11.10
N PHE A 4 7.36 51.69 -10.79
CA PHE A 4 8.08 50.46 -11.17
C PHE A 4 9.30 50.23 -10.28
N ILE A 5 9.07 49.79 -9.04
CA ILE A 5 10.03 48.98 -8.29
C ILE A 5 9.23 47.83 -7.66
N ARG A 6 8.93 46.81 -8.47
CA ARG A 6 8.58 45.49 -7.93
C ARG A 6 9.90 44.80 -7.65
N GLY A 7 10.17 44.57 -6.37
CA GLY A 7 11.44 44.08 -5.86
C GLY A 7 11.92 42.82 -6.57
N LYS A 8 13.20 42.82 -6.92
CA LYS A 8 14.01 41.59 -6.95
C LYS A 8 13.75 40.86 -5.63
N GLY A 9 13.34 39.59 -5.70
CA GLY A 9 13.20 38.77 -4.48
C GLY A 9 14.51 38.85 -3.71
N HIS A 10 14.48 39.34 -2.48
CA HIS A 10 15.63 39.22 -1.59
C HIS A 10 15.97 37.74 -1.53
N GLN A 11 17.20 37.36 -1.92
CA GLN A 11 17.70 36.04 -1.60
C GLN A 11 17.57 35.86 -0.07
N PRO A 12 17.01 34.73 0.40
CA PRO A 12 16.87 34.49 1.83
C PRO A 12 18.26 34.58 2.48
N SER A 13 18.33 35.23 3.65
CA SER A 13 19.58 35.36 4.40
C SER A 13 20.20 33.98 4.65
N ALA A 14 21.53 33.92 4.80
CA ALA A 14 22.22 32.65 5.11
C ALA A 14 21.63 31.96 6.36
N GLU A 15 21.26 32.75 7.36
CA GLU A 15 20.54 32.29 8.55
C GLU A 15 19.18 31.66 8.21
N ARG A 16 18.38 32.27 7.33
CA ARG A 16 17.09 31.70 6.92
C ARG A 16 17.25 30.43 6.10
N GLN A 17 18.31 30.31 5.30
CA GLN A 17 18.61 29.08 4.56
C GLN A 17 19.10 27.95 5.47
N LYS A 18 19.82 28.28 6.56
CA LYS A 18 20.21 27.33 7.59
C LYS A 18 18.96 26.81 8.33
N LEU A 19 18.13 27.72 8.82
CA LEU A 19 16.87 27.40 9.50
C LEU A 19 15.93 26.57 8.61
N GLN A 20 15.88 26.85 7.30
CA GLN A 20 15.10 26.06 6.35
C GLN A 20 15.52 24.59 6.31
N ARG A 21 16.83 24.31 6.35
CA ARG A 21 17.37 22.94 6.37
C ARG A 21 17.14 22.24 7.72
N GLU A 22 17.06 23.01 8.80
CA GLU A 22 16.77 22.51 10.15
C GLU A 22 15.27 22.25 10.38
N LEU A 23 14.38 22.90 9.62
CA LEU A 23 12.93 22.71 9.70
C LEU A 23 12.43 21.65 8.72
N PHE A 24 12.95 21.65 7.49
CA PHE A 24 12.36 20.90 6.38
C PHE A 24 13.36 19.92 5.78
N ALA A 25 12.99 18.63 5.77
CA ALA A 25 13.73 17.59 5.08
C ALA A 25 12.76 16.52 4.60
N PHE A 26 12.86 16.12 3.33
CA PHE A 26 12.04 15.02 2.81
C PHE A 26 12.73 13.68 3.04
N ARG A 27 12.02 12.73 3.64
CA ARG A 27 12.46 11.33 3.78
C ARG A 27 11.28 10.37 3.63
N LYS A 28 11.48 9.24 2.95
CA LYS A 28 10.63 8.06 3.08
C LYS A 28 11.09 7.29 4.31
N THR A 29 10.18 6.91 5.19
CA THR A 29 10.57 6.43 6.52
C THR A 29 10.28 4.94 6.72
N VAL A 30 9.02 4.56 6.95
CA VAL A 30 8.59 3.18 7.23
C VAL A 30 7.41 2.82 6.34
N GLN A 31 7.29 1.53 6.03
CA GLN A 31 6.14 0.93 5.37
C GLN A 31 5.32 0.13 6.39
N HIS A 32 4.06 0.50 6.54
CA HIS A 32 3.11 -0.16 7.42
C HIS A 32 2.19 -1.10 6.64
N GLY A 33 1.71 -2.17 7.27
CA GLY A 33 0.77 -3.11 6.65
C GLY A 33 1.43 -4.37 6.11
N PHE A 34 0.74 -5.05 5.19
CA PHE A 34 1.11 -6.38 4.70
C PHE A 34 1.75 -6.32 3.30
N PRO A 35 2.96 -6.88 3.07
CA PRO A 35 3.65 -6.92 1.78
C PRO A 35 2.76 -7.31 0.62
N ASN A 36 2.74 -6.48 -0.42
CA ASN A 36 1.96 -6.79 -1.62
C ASN A 36 2.63 -7.94 -2.40
N LYS A 37 1.85 -8.98 -2.71
CA LYS A 37 2.29 -10.17 -3.47
C LYS A 37 3.53 -10.83 -2.86
N PRO A 38 3.42 -11.38 -1.64
CA PRO A 38 4.50 -12.15 -1.06
C PRO A 38 4.68 -13.47 -1.82
N THR A 39 5.91 -13.96 -1.88
CA THR A 39 6.28 -15.13 -2.70
C THR A 39 6.99 -16.23 -1.93
N CYS A 40 7.61 -15.89 -0.81
CA CYS A 40 8.32 -16.85 0.04
C CYS A 40 8.48 -16.33 1.47
N LEU A 41 8.76 -17.25 2.39
CA LEU A 41 8.89 -17.04 3.82
C LEU A 41 10.17 -17.74 4.31
N ALA A 42 10.85 -17.18 5.30
CA ALA A 42 11.94 -17.85 6.01
C ALA A 42 11.89 -17.53 7.50
N TRP A 43 12.43 -18.47 8.30
CA TRP A 43 12.46 -18.41 9.76
C TRP A 43 13.86 -18.74 10.27
N ASP A 44 14.41 -17.88 11.13
CA ASP A 44 15.62 -18.15 11.91
C ASP A 44 15.21 -18.50 13.36
N PRO A 45 15.33 -19.76 13.78
CA PRO A 45 14.99 -20.17 15.14
C PRO A 45 15.93 -19.60 16.21
N ILE A 46 17.18 -19.26 15.87
CA ILE A 46 18.19 -18.79 16.83
C ILE A 46 18.00 -17.29 17.08
N LEU A 47 17.96 -16.48 16.02
CA LEU A 47 17.76 -15.04 16.15
C LEU A 47 16.29 -14.65 16.34
N ARG A 48 15.37 -15.62 16.19
CA ARG A 48 13.90 -15.44 16.24
C ARG A 48 13.41 -14.36 15.28
N LEU A 49 13.92 -14.41 14.05
CA LEU A 49 13.60 -13.48 12.97
C LEU A 49 12.83 -14.20 11.86
N MET A 50 11.91 -13.47 11.23
CA MET A 50 11.18 -13.91 10.06
C MET A 50 11.50 -13.03 8.87
N ALA A 51 11.65 -13.61 7.68
CA ALA A 51 11.83 -12.87 6.43
C ALA A 51 10.70 -13.17 5.46
N VAL A 52 10.22 -12.13 4.77
CA VAL A 52 9.22 -12.22 3.70
C VAL A 52 9.81 -11.65 2.42
N GLY A 53 9.77 -12.44 1.35
CA GLY A 53 10.14 -12.01 0.00
C GLY A 53 8.90 -11.68 -0.83
N THR A 54 9.06 -10.80 -1.82
CA THR A 54 7.95 -10.32 -2.67
C THR A 54 8.26 -10.48 -4.15
N THR A 55 7.22 -10.36 -5.00
CA THR A 55 7.39 -10.35 -6.46
C THR A 55 8.19 -9.17 -6.99
N SER A 56 8.34 -8.08 -6.23
CA SER A 56 9.06 -6.88 -6.67
C SER A 56 10.56 -6.91 -6.34
N GLY A 57 11.05 -7.97 -5.69
CA GLY A 57 12.43 -8.05 -5.23
C GLY A 57 12.67 -7.42 -3.86
N ALA A 58 11.61 -7.08 -3.11
CA ALA A 58 11.72 -6.59 -1.74
C ALA A 58 11.82 -7.74 -0.74
N ILE A 59 12.70 -7.59 0.25
CA ILE A 59 12.84 -8.48 1.41
C ILE A 59 12.55 -7.66 2.68
N LYS A 60 11.64 -8.15 3.51
CA LYS A 60 11.38 -7.60 4.85
C LYS A 60 11.75 -8.62 5.91
N VAL A 61 12.69 -8.29 6.77
CA VAL A 61 13.06 -9.08 7.95
C VAL A 61 12.46 -8.44 9.19
N LEU A 62 11.82 -9.25 10.03
CA LEU A 62 10.98 -8.82 11.15
C LEU A 62 11.34 -9.60 12.42
N GLY A 63 11.41 -8.89 13.55
CA GLY A 63 11.65 -9.43 14.89
C GLY A 63 10.56 -9.00 15.88
N GLN A 64 10.93 -8.62 17.11
CA GLN A 64 9.97 -8.00 18.03
C GLN A 64 9.38 -6.69 17.45
N PRO A 65 8.20 -6.23 17.91
CA PRO A 65 7.58 -5.02 17.38
C PRO A 65 8.52 -3.80 17.45
N GLY A 66 8.82 -3.22 16.27
CA GLY A 66 9.79 -2.13 16.10
C GLY A 66 11.15 -2.56 15.56
N VAL A 67 11.43 -3.86 15.47
CA VAL A 67 12.57 -4.45 14.76
C VAL A 67 12.14 -4.86 13.37
N GLU A 68 12.55 -4.08 12.37
CA GLU A 68 12.35 -4.38 10.96
C GLU A 68 13.60 -3.97 10.16
N PHE A 69 13.96 -4.79 9.18
CA PHE A 69 15.01 -4.49 8.21
C PHE A 69 14.43 -4.66 6.81
N TYR A 70 14.78 -3.72 5.93
CA TYR A 70 14.29 -3.69 4.57
C TYR A 70 15.47 -3.79 3.60
N GLY A 71 15.36 -4.70 2.64
CA GLY A 71 16.24 -4.84 1.48
C GLY A 71 15.43 -4.84 0.20
N HIS A 72 16.03 -4.38 -0.89
CA HIS A 72 15.41 -4.42 -2.21
C HIS A 72 16.47 -4.69 -3.26
N LEU A 73 16.22 -5.63 -4.16
CA LEU A 73 17.12 -5.92 -5.27
C LEU A 73 17.32 -4.68 -6.14
N SER A 74 18.54 -4.50 -6.64
CA SER A 74 18.87 -3.37 -7.52
C SER A 74 18.26 -3.53 -8.91
N SER A 75 18.05 -4.77 -9.36
CA SER A 75 17.31 -5.09 -10.59
C SER A 75 15.81 -4.90 -10.36
N THR A 76 15.18 -4.07 -11.17
CA THR A 76 13.74 -3.82 -11.09
C THR A 76 12.94 -5.01 -11.61
N ASP A 77 11.90 -5.42 -10.86
CA ASP A 77 10.89 -6.45 -11.22
C ASP A 77 11.37 -7.91 -11.24
N THR A 78 12.30 -8.29 -10.36
CA THR A 78 12.73 -9.68 -10.18
C THR A 78 12.05 -10.28 -8.94
N ALA A 79 11.29 -11.37 -9.10
CA ALA A 79 10.59 -12.00 -7.98
C ALA A 79 11.52 -12.87 -7.13
N ILE A 80 11.36 -12.83 -5.80
CA ILE A 80 12.13 -13.68 -4.89
C ILE A 80 11.40 -15.01 -4.72
N THR A 81 11.99 -16.13 -5.11
CA THR A 81 11.33 -17.44 -5.11
C THR A 81 11.63 -18.27 -3.86
N ARG A 82 12.79 -18.08 -3.23
CA ARG A 82 13.19 -18.72 -1.97
C ARG A 82 14.01 -17.77 -1.09
N LEU A 83 13.88 -17.95 0.23
CA LEU A 83 14.67 -17.27 1.25
C LEU A 83 15.20 -18.30 2.25
N LEU A 84 16.45 -18.14 2.67
CA LEU A 84 17.08 -18.97 3.68
C LEU A 84 17.95 -18.10 4.60
N PHE A 85 17.76 -18.23 5.91
CA PHE A 85 18.69 -17.64 6.87
C PHE A 85 19.96 -18.48 6.98
N ILE A 86 21.09 -17.80 7.16
CA ILE A 86 22.30 -18.43 7.66
C ILE A 86 22.24 -18.33 9.20
N PRO A 87 22.09 -19.46 9.91
CA PRO A 87 21.83 -19.44 11.34
C PRO A 87 22.87 -18.62 12.11
N ASN A 88 22.40 -17.75 13.01
CA ASN A 88 23.24 -17.00 13.95
C ASN A 88 24.23 -15.97 13.34
N GLU A 89 24.23 -15.74 12.02
CA GLU A 89 25.13 -14.76 11.37
C GLU A 89 24.47 -13.40 11.08
N GLY A 90 23.13 -13.31 11.18
CA GLY A 90 22.38 -12.14 10.71
C GLY A 90 22.52 -11.93 9.20
N ARG A 91 22.71 -13.03 8.46
CA ARG A 91 22.77 -13.08 7.01
C ARG A 91 21.67 -13.96 6.44
N LEU A 92 21.26 -13.66 5.23
CA LEU A 92 20.28 -14.47 4.50
C LEU A 92 20.64 -14.58 3.03
N VAL A 93 20.24 -15.69 2.43
CA VAL A 93 20.38 -15.97 1.01
C VAL A 93 18.99 -15.88 0.36
N SER A 94 18.89 -15.15 -0.74
CA SER A 94 17.68 -15.09 -1.56
C SER A 94 17.94 -15.69 -2.94
N LEU A 95 16.98 -16.47 -3.44
CA LEU A 95 16.94 -16.93 -4.83
C LEU A 95 15.90 -16.12 -5.59
N SER A 96 16.29 -15.53 -6.72
CA SER A 96 15.40 -14.84 -7.65
C SER A 96 14.84 -15.75 -8.74
N ASP A 97 13.82 -15.27 -9.44
CA ASP A 97 13.20 -15.95 -10.60
C ASP A 97 14.15 -16.08 -11.81
N ASP A 98 15.12 -15.19 -11.95
CA ASP A 98 16.20 -15.23 -12.94
C ASP A 98 17.33 -16.23 -12.61
N ASN A 99 17.16 -17.04 -11.56
CA ASN A 99 18.10 -18.05 -11.09
C ASN A 99 19.41 -17.48 -10.48
N THR A 100 19.35 -16.25 -9.96
CA THR A 100 20.45 -15.61 -9.22
C THR A 100 20.31 -15.83 -7.71
N LEU A 101 21.41 -16.16 -7.05
CA LEU A 101 21.52 -16.20 -5.60
C LEU A 101 22.15 -14.89 -5.11
N HIS A 102 21.55 -14.26 -4.12
CA HIS A 102 22.07 -13.04 -3.49
C HIS A 102 22.32 -13.27 -1.99
N LEU A 103 23.48 -12.83 -1.51
CA LEU A 103 23.83 -12.83 -0.09
C LEU A 103 23.55 -11.46 0.51
N TRP A 104 22.74 -11.45 1.55
CA TRP A 104 22.36 -10.24 2.27
C TRP A 104 22.94 -10.24 3.67
N GLU A 105 23.38 -9.07 4.12
CA GLU A 105 23.86 -8.84 5.47
C GLU A 105 23.05 -7.74 6.15
N ILE A 106 22.66 -7.97 7.40
CA ILE A 106 21.95 -6.97 8.20
C ILE A 106 22.99 -6.05 8.85
N ASN A 107 23.10 -4.81 8.36
CA ASN A 107 24.04 -3.81 8.86
C ASN A 107 23.27 -2.64 9.47
N GLU A 108 23.52 -2.37 10.76
CA GLU A 108 22.83 -1.35 11.56
C GLU A 108 21.30 -1.42 11.47
N THR A 109 20.70 -0.71 10.50
CA THR A 109 19.25 -0.57 10.31
C THR A 109 18.77 -0.97 8.90
N MET A 110 19.63 -1.48 8.02
CA MET A 110 19.27 -1.84 6.65
C MET A 110 19.85 -3.20 6.25
N MET A 111 19.21 -3.84 5.27
CA MET A 111 19.80 -4.99 4.59
C MET A 111 20.59 -4.55 3.37
N GLU A 112 21.83 -5.01 3.28
CA GLU A 112 22.72 -4.72 2.16
C GLU A 112 23.00 -6.00 1.36
N GLU A 113 22.89 -5.88 0.04
CA GLU A 113 23.33 -6.93 -0.88
C GLU A 113 24.86 -6.91 -0.94
N THR A 114 25.50 -8.02 -0.57
CA THR A 114 26.96 -8.10 -0.49
C THR A 114 27.56 -8.80 -1.70
N LYS A 115 26.96 -9.91 -2.13
CA LYS A 115 27.45 -10.75 -3.23
C LYS A 115 26.28 -11.36 -3.99
N SER A 116 26.47 -11.65 -5.27
CA SER A 116 25.52 -12.37 -6.10
C SER A 116 26.22 -13.39 -7.01
N VAL A 117 25.56 -14.51 -7.27
CA VAL A 117 26.05 -15.60 -8.13
C VAL A 117 24.91 -16.11 -8.98
N VAL A 118 25.13 -16.19 -10.29
CA VAL A 118 24.16 -16.74 -11.26
C VAL A 118 24.56 -18.17 -11.62
N LEU A 119 23.60 -19.08 -11.63
CA LEU A 119 23.82 -20.43 -12.15
C LEU A 119 23.32 -20.53 -13.60
N GLU A 120 24.25 -20.41 -14.56
CA GLU A 120 23.92 -20.38 -15.99
C GLU A 120 23.74 -21.77 -16.62
N GLY A 121 22.64 -21.93 -17.36
CA GLY A 121 22.36 -23.09 -18.22
C GLY A 121 20.91 -23.57 -18.16
N LYS A 122 20.36 -24.04 -19.29
CA LYS A 122 18.94 -24.43 -19.41
C LYS A 122 18.49 -25.50 -18.41
N LEU A 123 19.37 -26.42 -18.02
CA LEU A 123 19.08 -27.51 -17.06
C LEU A 123 19.62 -27.23 -15.65
N LYS A 124 20.07 -26.00 -15.39
CA LYS A 124 20.61 -25.58 -14.08
C LYS A 124 19.68 -24.64 -13.32
N LYS A 125 18.40 -24.58 -13.70
CA LYS A 125 17.39 -23.86 -12.92
C LYS A 125 17.24 -24.54 -11.55
N ILE A 126 17.41 -23.77 -10.49
CA ILE A 126 17.37 -24.25 -9.10
C ILE A 126 15.92 -24.53 -8.71
N SER A 127 15.67 -25.71 -8.17
CA SER A 127 14.34 -26.20 -7.73
C SER A 127 14.31 -26.46 -6.22
N ALA A 128 15.41 -26.98 -5.65
CA ALA A 128 15.54 -27.27 -4.23
C ALA A 128 16.79 -26.62 -3.62
N LEU A 129 16.69 -26.21 -2.36
CA LEU A 129 17.79 -25.63 -1.58
C LEU A 129 17.87 -26.31 -0.22
N CYS A 130 19.08 -26.62 0.23
CA CYS A 130 19.34 -27.13 1.57
C CYS A 130 20.64 -26.54 2.11
N LEU A 131 20.56 -25.77 3.19
CA LEU A 131 21.74 -25.30 3.93
C LEU A 131 22.24 -26.44 4.82
N GLU A 132 23.53 -26.73 4.78
CA GLU A 132 24.13 -27.71 5.69
C GLU A 132 24.12 -27.24 7.14
N SER A 133 23.97 -28.16 8.08
CA SER A 133 24.09 -27.90 9.52
C SER A 133 25.46 -27.35 9.91
N SER A 134 26.49 -27.65 9.12
CA SER A 134 27.85 -27.12 9.25
C SER A 134 27.96 -25.62 8.93
N GLY A 135 26.99 -25.06 8.19
CA GLY A 135 27.02 -23.72 7.62
C GLY A 135 28.05 -23.53 6.50
N GLN A 136 28.76 -24.58 6.05
CA GLN A 136 29.84 -24.44 5.07
C GLN A 136 29.33 -24.36 3.63
N TYR A 137 28.38 -25.23 3.27
CA TYR A 137 27.83 -25.29 1.91
C TYR A 137 26.32 -25.16 1.88
N LEU A 138 25.83 -24.53 0.82
CA LEU A 138 24.44 -24.53 0.40
C LEU A 138 24.30 -25.47 -0.81
N LEU A 139 23.46 -26.49 -0.67
CA LEU A 139 23.18 -27.47 -1.71
C LEU A 139 22.08 -26.95 -2.63
N LEU A 140 22.33 -26.97 -3.93
CA LEU A 140 21.48 -26.42 -4.98
C LEU A 140 21.03 -27.55 -5.92
N GLY A 141 19.82 -28.07 -5.72
CA GLY A 141 19.21 -29.04 -6.62
C GLY A 141 18.64 -28.37 -7.86
N THR A 142 18.90 -28.95 -9.04
CA THR A 142 18.41 -28.38 -10.31
C THR A 142 17.33 -29.21 -10.98
N GLU A 143 16.58 -28.57 -11.88
CA GLU A 143 15.61 -29.25 -12.76
C GLU A 143 16.28 -30.34 -13.63
N GLY A 144 17.60 -30.25 -13.85
CA GLY A 144 18.40 -31.26 -14.52
C GLY A 144 18.83 -32.45 -13.67
N GLY A 145 18.48 -32.51 -12.38
CA GLY A 145 18.78 -33.65 -11.49
C GLY A 145 20.15 -33.60 -10.80
N ASN A 146 21.00 -32.63 -11.12
CA ASN A 146 22.30 -32.44 -10.48
C ASN A 146 22.20 -31.59 -9.22
N ILE A 147 23.15 -31.77 -8.31
CA ILE A 147 23.26 -30.95 -7.09
C ILE A 147 24.60 -30.23 -7.10
N TYR A 148 24.53 -28.90 -7.13
CA TYR A 148 25.68 -28.02 -7.03
C TYR A 148 25.90 -27.57 -5.59
N LEU A 149 27.14 -27.35 -5.21
CA LEU A 149 27.52 -26.87 -3.88
C LEU A 149 27.99 -25.42 -3.98
N LEU A 150 27.41 -24.52 -3.18
CA LEU A 150 27.86 -23.15 -3.02
C LEU A 150 28.53 -22.99 -1.66
N ASN A 151 29.78 -22.54 -1.61
CA ASN A 151 30.43 -22.25 -0.33
C ASN A 151 29.82 -20.97 0.25
N VAL A 152 29.26 -21.04 1.46
CA VAL A 152 28.51 -19.93 2.07
C VAL A 152 29.43 -18.78 2.48
N ALA A 153 30.64 -19.08 2.98
CA ALA A 153 31.59 -18.08 3.45
C ALA A 153 32.19 -17.24 2.30
N THR A 154 32.61 -17.90 1.21
CA THR A 154 33.17 -17.21 0.04
C THR A 154 32.10 -16.75 -0.94
N PHE A 155 30.91 -17.38 -0.90
CA PHE A 155 29.84 -17.23 -1.88
C PHE A 155 30.30 -17.56 -3.30
N VAL A 156 31.07 -18.65 -3.45
CA VAL A 156 31.60 -19.16 -4.72
C VAL A 156 31.19 -20.62 -4.92
N MET A 157 30.82 -20.98 -6.15
CA MET A 157 30.45 -22.34 -6.52
C MET A 157 31.65 -23.28 -6.35
N SER A 158 31.42 -24.42 -5.70
CA SER A 158 32.40 -25.48 -5.57
C SER A 158 32.50 -26.29 -6.86
N GLU A 159 33.68 -26.85 -7.13
CA GLU A 159 33.90 -27.81 -8.21
C GLU A 159 33.26 -29.18 -7.90
N ASN A 160 32.96 -29.45 -6.63
CA ASN A 160 32.33 -30.69 -6.19
C ASN A 160 30.83 -30.67 -6.52
N ILE A 161 30.43 -31.49 -7.49
CA ILE A 161 29.05 -31.62 -7.96
C ILE A 161 28.60 -33.07 -7.74
N ILE A 162 27.41 -33.26 -7.20
CA ILE A 162 26.78 -34.58 -7.14
C ILE A 162 25.98 -34.74 -8.44
N TYR A 163 26.54 -35.50 -9.37
CA TYR A 163 25.94 -35.75 -10.67
C TYR A 163 24.83 -36.80 -10.57
N GLN A 164 23.71 -36.54 -11.24
CA GLN A 164 22.58 -37.46 -11.35
C GLN A 164 23.04 -38.86 -11.80
N ASP A 165 23.91 -38.95 -12.80
CA ASP A 165 24.40 -40.22 -13.33
C ASP A 165 25.15 -41.06 -12.27
N VAL A 166 25.90 -40.40 -11.37
CA VAL A 166 26.65 -41.07 -10.30
C VAL A 166 25.70 -41.60 -9.23
N VAL A 167 24.63 -40.85 -8.93
CA VAL A 167 23.55 -41.32 -8.06
C VAL A 167 22.86 -42.52 -8.70
N MET A 168 22.48 -42.43 -9.98
CA MET A 168 21.75 -43.47 -10.71
C MET A 168 22.54 -44.77 -10.94
N GLN A 169 23.87 -44.70 -11.02
CA GLN A 169 24.72 -45.90 -11.08
C GLN A 169 24.55 -46.82 -9.86
N ASN A 170 24.14 -46.26 -8.72
CA ASN A 170 24.00 -46.97 -7.45
C ASN A 170 22.53 -47.31 -7.10
N VAL A 171 21.60 -47.07 -8.02
CA VAL A 171 20.16 -47.37 -7.88
C VAL A 171 19.85 -48.74 -8.51
N PRO A 172 18.87 -49.51 -8.00
CA PRO A 172 18.49 -50.80 -8.59
C PRO A 172 18.13 -50.70 -10.08
N GLU A 173 18.45 -51.76 -10.86
CA GLU A 173 18.31 -51.78 -12.33
C GLU A 173 16.90 -51.43 -12.82
N ASP A 174 15.87 -51.82 -12.06
CA ASP A 174 14.45 -51.59 -12.40
C ASP A 174 14.08 -50.10 -12.50
N TYR A 175 14.91 -49.21 -11.95
CA TYR A 175 14.64 -47.78 -11.83
C TYR A 175 15.69 -46.89 -12.53
N LYS A 176 16.59 -47.45 -13.34
CA LYS A 176 17.57 -46.70 -14.16
C LYS A 176 16.95 -45.99 -15.36
N ILE A 177 15.91 -45.22 -15.13
CA ILE A 177 15.38 -44.21 -16.06
C ILE A 177 15.79 -42.82 -15.56
N ASN A 178 15.69 -41.78 -16.40
CA ASN A 178 15.91 -40.42 -15.94
C ASN A 178 14.93 -40.07 -14.78
N PRO A 179 15.42 -39.84 -13.54
CA PRO A 179 14.55 -39.61 -12.38
C PRO A 179 13.92 -38.20 -12.37
N GLY A 180 14.37 -37.29 -13.23
CA GLY A 180 13.83 -35.94 -13.39
C GLY A 180 14.48 -34.89 -12.47
N ALA A 181 13.74 -33.81 -12.22
CA ALA A 181 14.17 -32.69 -11.38
C ALA A 181 14.37 -33.09 -9.91
N VAL A 182 15.25 -32.38 -9.20
CA VAL A 182 15.38 -32.52 -7.75
C VAL A 182 14.29 -31.71 -7.07
N GLU A 183 13.31 -32.36 -6.45
CA GLU A 183 12.20 -31.68 -5.76
C GLU A 183 12.51 -31.40 -4.29
N GLY A 184 13.36 -32.23 -3.66
CA GLY A 184 13.70 -32.08 -2.26
C GLY A 184 15.15 -32.47 -1.97
N ILE A 185 15.81 -31.67 -1.14
CA ILE A 185 17.12 -31.98 -0.56
C ILE A 185 17.02 -31.73 0.94
N ALA A 186 17.44 -32.70 1.74
CA ALA A 186 17.47 -32.54 3.19
C ALA A 186 18.61 -33.33 3.82
N GLU A 187 19.42 -32.68 4.66
CA GLU A 187 20.43 -33.35 5.48
C GLU A 187 19.80 -34.27 6.53
N GLN A 188 20.38 -35.45 6.76
CA GLN A 188 19.92 -36.36 7.80
C GLN A 188 20.27 -35.79 9.20
N PRO A 189 19.29 -35.59 10.10
CA PRO A 189 19.56 -35.15 11.46
C PRO A 189 20.58 -36.07 12.17
N GLY A 190 21.62 -35.48 12.75
CA GLY A 190 22.70 -36.21 13.44
C GLY A 190 23.79 -36.81 12.54
N HIS A 191 23.64 -36.76 11.21
CA HIS A 191 24.58 -37.33 10.24
C HIS A 191 24.88 -36.35 9.08
N PRO A 192 25.83 -35.41 9.25
CA PRO A 192 26.06 -34.33 8.28
C PRO A 192 26.64 -34.77 6.93
N ASP A 193 27.22 -35.97 6.88
CA ASP A 193 27.75 -36.52 5.63
C ASP A 193 26.66 -37.15 4.74
N ARG A 194 25.44 -37.30 5.27
CA ARG A 194 24.33 -37.98 4.59
C ARG A 194 23.24 -37.01 4.20
N VAL A 195 22.91 -37.01 2.92
CA VAL A 195 21.92 -36.09 2.33
C VAL A 195 20.85 -36.91 1.62
N LEU A 196 19.60 -36.61 1.95
CA LEU A 196 18.44 -37.16 1.26
C LEU A 196 18.17 -36.36 0.00
N ILE A 197 18.09 -37.03 -1.15
CA ILE A 197 17.84 -36.46 -2.45
C ILE A 197 16.55 -37.05 -2.98
N GLY A 198 15.52 -36.23 -3.14
CA GLY A 198 14.24 -36.60 -3.71
C GLY A 198 14.08 -36.09 -5.13
N TYR A 199 13.81 -37.00 -6.05
CA TYR A 199 13.54 -36.68 -7.45
C TYR A 199 12.04 -36.67 -7.76
N ASN A 200 11.66 -35.88 -8.75
CA ASN A 200 10.28 -35.68 -9.18
C ASN A 200 9.52 -36.99 -9.43
N ARG A 201 10.14 -37.99 -10.05
CA ARG A 201 9.46 -39.27 -10.39
C ARG A 201 9.37 -40.28 -9.23
N GLY A 202 9.53 -39.83 -7.99
CA GLY A 202 9.33 -40.65 -6.79
C GLY A 202 10.56 -41.40 -6.29
N LEU A 203 11.69 -41.33 -7.00
CA LEU A 203 12.97 -41.87 -6.54
C LEU A 203 13.53 -40.99 -5.43
N ILE A 204 13.87 -41.59 -4.29
CA ILE A 204 14.49 -40.92 -3.16
C ILE A 204 15.76 -41.68 -2.78
N VAL A 205 16.88 -40.99 -2.67
CA VAL A 205 18.19 -41.59 -2.38
C VAL A 205 18.80 -40.93 -1.15
N LEU A 206 19.16 -41.74 -0.17
CA LEU A 206 20.01 -41.28 0.94
C LEU A 206 21.47 -41.42 0.52
N TRP A 207 22.09 -40.31 0.15
CA TRP A 207 23.44 -40.23 -0.40
C TRP A 207 24.47 -39.99 0.69
N ASP A 208 25.52 -40.82 0.73
CA ASP A 208 26.68 -40.59 1.57
C ASP A 208 27.78 -39.86 0.78
N ARG A 209 28.08 -38.64 1.20
CA ARG A 209 29.07 -37.76 0.54
C ARG A 209 30.50 -38.20 0.74
N LYS A 210 30.82 -38.89 1.84
CA LYS A 210 32.19 -39.36 2.10
C LYS A 210 32.54 -40.55 1.20
N SER A 211 31.62 -41.51 1.10
CA SER A 211 31.83 -42.69 0.28
C SER A 211 31.41 -42.51 -1.19
N GLN A 212 30.70 -41.43 -1.52
CA GLN A 212 30.13 -41.15 -2.84
C GLN A 212 29.28 -42.33 -3.33
N LYS A 213 28.43 -42.87 -2.45
CA LYS A 213 27.54 -44.00 -2.72
C LYS A 213 26.15 -43.76 -2.12
N ALA A 214 25.15 -44.41 -2.72
CA ALA A 214 23.83 -44.49 -2.13
C ALA A 214 23.90 -45.38 -0.87
N HIS A 215 23.59 -44.81 0.29
CA HIS A 215 23.44 -45.56 1.54
C HIS A 215 22.15 -46.39 1.51
N GLN A 216 21.07 -45.79 1.03
CA GLN A 216 19.77 -46.43 0.88
C GLN A 216 18.98 -45.79 -0.25
N THR A 217 18.10 -46.56 -0.89
CA THR A 217 17.18 -46.09 -1.93
C THR A 217 15.74 -46.40 -1.55
N PHE A 218 14.84 -45.47 -1.80
CA PHE A 218 13.40 -45.56 -1.57
C PHE A 218 12.66 -45.17 -2.84
N VAL A 219 11.59 -45.88 -3.17
CA VAL A 219 10.84 -45.64 -4.41
C VAL A 219 9.36 -45.49 -4.12
N SER A 220 8.84 -44.30 -4.39
CA SER A 220 7.40 -44.06 -4.46
C SER A 220 6.87 -44.34 -5.86
N ASN A 221 5.62 -44.82 -5.93
CA ASN A 221 4.90 -44.98 -7.20
C ASN A 221 4.27 -43.68 -7.71
N GLN A 222 4.34 -42.60 -6.93
CA GLN A 222 3.75 -41.30 -7.23
C GLN A 222 4.83 -40.22 -7.36
N GLN A 223 4.46 -39.11 -8.01
CA GLN A 223 5.36 -37.98 -8.17
C GLN A 223 5.59 -37.30 -6.81
N LEU A 224 6.85 -37.06 -6.48
CA LEU A 224 7.28 -36.43 -5.22
C LEU A 224 7.03 -34.92 -5.24
N GLU A 225 6.55 -34.38 -4.13
CA GLU A 225 6.32 -32.94 -3.92
C GLU A 225 7.14 -32.37 -2.76
N SER A 226 7.26 -33.12 -1.65
CA SER A 226 7.99 -32.66 -0.46
C SER A 226 8.59 -33.80 0.36
N LEU A 227 9.62 -33.47 1.14
CA LEU A 227 10.30 -34.39 2.07
C LEU A 227 10.40 -33.74 3.45
N SER A 228 10.19 -34.53 4.52
CA SER A 228 10.39 -34.06 5.89
C SER A 228 10.96 -35.15 6.79
N TRP A 229 12.09 -34.85 7.43
CA TRP A 229 12.72 -35.72 8.40
C TRP A 229 11.98 -35.72 9.74
N HIS A 230 11.96 -36.88 10.39
CA HIS A 230 11.75 -36.95 11.83
C HIS A 230 13.01 -36.46 12.55
N ASN A 231 12.86 -35.80 13.71
CA ASN A 231 14.03 -35.29 14.46
C ASN A 231 15.00 -36.40 14.93
N SER A 232 14.57 -37.68 14.96
CA SER A 232 15.48 -38.80 15.27
C SER A 232 16.46 -39.13 14.13
N GLY A 233 16.18 -38.68 12.90
CA GLY A 233 16.97 -39.04 11.72
C GLY A 233 16.81 -40.49 11.25
N GLU A 234 15.96 -41.29 11.90
CA GLU A 234 15.73 -42.71 11.53
C GLU A 234 14.56 -42.88 10.56
N GLN A 235 13.66 -41.90 10.49
CA GLN A 235 12.45 -41.96 9.67
C GLN A 235 12.22 -40.61 8.97
N PHE A 236 11.55 -40.66 7.82
CA PHE A 236 11.13 -39.46 7.11
C PHE A 236 9.79 -39.70 6.40
N LEU A 237 9.13 -38.62 6.02
CA LEU A 237 7.91 -38.61 5.23
C LEU A 237 8.20 -38.07 3.83
N SER A 238 7.55 -38.67 2.83
CA SER A 238 7.44 -38.11 1.49
C SER A 238 5.97 -37.80 1.17
N SER A 239 5.72 -36.65 0.54
CA SER A 239 4.38 -36.27 0.07
C SER A 239 4.31 -36.26 -1.46
N HIS A 240 3.13 -36.55 -1.99
CA HIS A 240 2.95 -36.86 -3.41
C HIS A 240 1.84 -36.05 -4.09
N ASN A 241 1.83 -36.10 -5.43
CA ASN A 241 0.90 -35.35 -6.28
C ASN A 241 -0.56 -35.84 -6.24
N ASP A 242 -0.79 -37.07 -5.80
CA ASP A 242 -2.12 -37.69 -5.66
C ASP A 242 -2.81 -37.32 -4.32
N GLY A 243 -2.12 -36.55 -3.47
CA GLY A 243 -2.59 -36.16 -2.15
C GLY A 243 -2.29 -37.18 -1.07
N SER A 244 -1.42 -38.15 -1.33
CA SER A 244 -0.93 -39.10 -0.33
C SER A 244 0.39 -38.65 0.30
N TYR A 245 0.70 -39.22 1.47
CA TYR A 245 2.05 -39.21 2.03
C TYR A 245 2.46 -40.62 2.48
N THR A 246 3.76 -40.89 2.50
CA THR A 246 4.33 -42.19 2.83
C THR A 246 5.43 -42.06 3.88
N THR A 247 5.41 -42.97 4.86
CA THR A 247 6.44 -43.05 5.91
C THR A 247 7.53 -44.03 5.52
N TRP A 248 8.78 -43.63 5.72
CA TRP A 248 9.95 -44.45 5.40
C TRP A 248 10.83 -44.61 6.63
N ASP A 249 11.40 -45.80 6.78
CA ASP A 249 12.45 -46.10 7.75
C ASP A 249 13.78 -46.17 7.01
N VAL A 250 14.81 -45.46 7.49
CA VAL A 250 16.14 -45.46 6.87
C VAL A 250 16.73 -46.87 6.77
N GLY A 251 16.38 -47.76 7.69
CA GLY A 251 16.83 -49.16 7.68
C GLY A 251 16.17 -50.04 6.62
N SER A 252 15.08 -49.59 5.98
CA SER A 252 14.27 -50.40 5.07
C SER A 252 14.04 -49.68 3.73
N SER A 253 14.21 -50.38 2.62
CA SER A 253 13.87 -49.84 1.29
C SER A 253 12.35 -49.84 1.03
N GLU A 254 11.60 -50.63 1.79
CA GLU A 254 10.13 -50.71 1.69
C GLU A 254 9.44 -49.65 2.57
N PRO A 255 8.29 -49.11 2.12
CA PRO A 255 7.54 -48.13 2.89
C PRO A 255 6.99 -48.72 4.19
N LYS A 256 6.97 -47.90 5.25
CA LYS A 256 6.41 -48.25 6.55
C LYS A 256 4.89 -48.09 6.51
N GLY A 257 4.22 -49.11 5.98
CA GLY A 257 2.77 -49.15 5.79
C GLY A 257 2.32 -48.63 4.42
N GLU A 258 1.01 -48.70 4.17
CA GLU A 258 0.43 -48.19 2.93
C GLU A 258 0.44 -46.66 2.87
N PRO A 259 0.60 -46.04 1.68
CA PRO A 259 0.47 -44.60 1.51
C PRO A 259 -0.85 -44.09 2.06
N THR A 260 -0.80 -43.07 2.92
CA THR A 260 -1.98 -42.51 3.58
C THR A 260 -2.54 -41.36 2.74
N THR A 261 -3.82 -41.45 2.35
CA THR A 261 -4.57 -40.36 1.71
C THR A 261 -5.52 -39.74 2.74
N PRO A 262 -5.14 -38.64 3.42
CA PRO A 262 -5.86 -38.16 4.61
C PRO A 262 -7.32 -37.78 4.34
N TYR A 263 -7.64 -37.35 3.12
CA TYR A 263 -9.01 -37.01 2.69
C TYR A 263 -9.56 -37.94 1.60
N GLY A 264 -9.00 -39.14 1.49
CA GLY A 264 -9.50 -40.19 0.61
C GLY A 264 -10.92 -40.65 0.99
N PRO A 265 -11.54 -41.51 0.18
CA PRO A 265 -10.97 -42.24 -0.96
C PRO A 265 -11.06 -41.50 -2.31
N PHE A 266 -11.66 -40.31 -2.35
CA PHE A 266 -11.80 -39.56 -3.59
C PHE A 266 -10.45 -39.05 -4.11
N PRO A 267 -10.29 -38.85 -5.44
CA PRO A 267 -9.08 -38.29 -6.01
C PRO A 267 -8.75 -36.92 -5.41
N CYS A 268 -7.59 -36.81 -4.78
CA CYS A 268 -7.17 -35.60 -4.07
C CYS A 268 -6.24 -34.72 -4.92
N LYS A 269 -5.99 -33.50 -4.41
CA LYS A 269 -4.92 -32.61 -4.88
C LYS A 269 -3.61 -32.95 -4.20
N SER A 270 -2.50 -32.52 -4.79
CA SER A 270 -1.16 -32.72 -4.25
C SER A 270 -1.02 -32.18 -2.82
N ILE A 271 -0.15 -32.83 -2.05
CA ILE A 271 0.37 -32.28 -0.80
C ILE A 271 1.71 -31.59 -1.12
N THR A 272 1.68 -30.27 -1.26
CA THR A 272 2.80 -29.47 -1.81
C THR A 272 3.92 -29.21 -0.80
N LYS A 273 3.61 -29.21 0.49
CA LYS A 273 4.58 -29.06 1.58
C LYS A 273 4.09 -29.83 2.79
N LEU A 274 5.01 -30.53 3.44
CA LEU A 274 4.74 -31.33 4.63
C LEU A 274 5.85 -31.12 5.68
N LEU A 275 5.49 -30.99 6.95
CA LEU A 275 6.41 -30.91 8.09
C LEU A 275 5.99 -31.92 9.16
N TRP A 276 6.94 -32.75 9.60
CA TRP A 276 6.74 -33.68 10.70
C TRP A 276 7.50 -33.23 11.95
N ARG A 277 6.78 -32.98 13.05
CA ARG A 277 7.34 -32.47 14.29
C ARG A 277 6.99 -33.37 15.48
N PRO A 278 7.96 -34.09 16.06
CA PRO A 278 7.71 -34.89 17.25
C PRO A 278 7.64 -34.01 18.48
N THR A 279 6.63 -34.25 19.31
CA THR A 279 6.47 -33.67 20.65
C THR A 279 6.75 -34.73 21.72
N ASN A 280 6.79 -34.34 23.00
CA ASN A 280 7.08 -35.29 24.08
C ASN A 280 6.06 -36.44 24.22
N LYS A 281 4.82 -36.27 23.76
CA LYS A 281 3.74 -37.26 23.93
C LYS A 281 3.20 -37.83 22.61
N ASP A 282 3.40 -37.12 21.50
CA ASP A 282 2.81 -37.41 20.18
C ASP A 282 3.65 -36.79 19.05
N SER A 283 3.21 -36.85 17.79
CA SER A 283 3.79 -36.09 16.69
C SER A 283 2.74 -35.26 15.97
N TYR A 284 3.09 -34.01 15.65
CA TYR A 284 2.29 -33.17 14.77
C TYR A 284 2.72 -33.36 13.33
N LEU A 285 1.74 -33.55 12.46
CA LEU A 285 1.88 -33.52 11.02
C LEU A 285 1.21 -32.26 10.47
N PHE A 286 1.98 -31.45 9.75
CA PHE A 286 1.49 -30.25 9.08
C PHE A 286 1.59 -30.46 7.58
N PHE A 287 0.52 -30.21 6.84
CA PHE A 287 0.60 -30.28 5.38
C PHE A 287 -0.34 -29.30 4.67
N ALA A 288 0.11 -28.78 3.54
CA ALA A 288 -0.70 -27.93 2.66
C ALA A 288 -1.33 -28.76 1.54
N GLY A 289 -2.63 -28.59 1.30
CA GLY A 289 -3.37 -29.30 0.26
C GLY A 289 -3.91 -30.67 0.68
N GLY A 290 -3.87 -31.65 -0.23
CA GLY A 290 -4.42 -33.00 0.01
C GLY A 290 -5.94 -33.13 -0.14
N LEU A 291 -6.67 -32.04 -0.46
CA LEU A 291 -8.13 -32.05 -0.49
C LEU A 291 -8.73 -32.77 -1.72
N PRO A 292 -9.96 -33.33 -1.62
CA PRO A 292 -10.69 -33.90 -2.75
C PRO A 292 -10.88 -32.91 -3.91
N ARG A 293 -10.41 -33.30 -5.10
CA ARG A 293 -10.35 -32.42 -6.28
C ARG A 293 -11.72 -31.99 -6.78
N ALA A 294 -12.73 -32.84 -6.69
CA ALA A 294 -14.06 -32.54 -7.24
C ALA A 294 -14.82 -31.50 -6.40
N SER A 295 -14.67 -31.56 -5.08
CA SER A 295 -15.52 -30.78 -4.15
C SER A 295 -14.83 -29.53 -3.61
N PHE A 296 -13.50 -29.55 -3.44
CA PHE A 296 -12.78 -28.52 -2.67
C PHE A 296 -11.53 -28.00 -3.38
N SER A 297 -11.55 -27.97 -4.72
CA SER A 297 -10.39 -27.52 -5.50
C SER A 297 -10.08 -26.03 -5.34
N ASP A 298 -11.04 -25.23 -4.94
CA ASP A 298 -10.94 -23.79 -4.73
C ASP A 298 -10.52 -23.41 -3.30
N ARG A 299 -10.54 -24.36 -2.35
CA ARG A 299 -10.13 -24.15 -0.97
C ARG A 299 -8.60 -24.10 -0.84
N HIS A 300 -8.14 -23.29 0.12
CA HIS A 300 -6.72 -23.12 0.41
C HIS A 300 -6.50 -23.51 1.86
N THR A 301 -5.87 -24.67 2.10
CA THR A 301 -5.78 -25.21 3.45
C THR A 301 -4.39 -25.58 3.91
N ILE A 302 -4.20 -25.47 5.22
CA ILE A 302 -3.14 -26.17 5.96
C ILE A 302 -3.83 -27.07 6.98
N THR A 303 -3.54 -28.36 6.90
CA THR A 303 -4.00 -29.34 7.87
C THR A 303 -2.97 -29.51 8.97
N VAL A 304 -3.43 -29.48 10.21
CA VAL A 304 -2.66 -29.90 11.39
C VAL A 304 -3.31 -31.17 11.93
N GLN A 305 -2.52 -32.23 12.01
CA GLN A 305 -2.96 -33.54 12.47
C GLN A 305 -2.07 -33.99 13.63
N SER A 306 -2.70 -34.38 14.73
CA SER A 306 -2.11 -35.14 15.84
C SER A 306 -2.81 -36.50 15.95
N SER A 307 -2.38 -37.34 16.90
CA SER A 307 -3.05 -38.61 17.19
C SER A 307 -4.49 -38.46 17.67
N VAL A 308 -4.88 -37.27 18.17
CA VAL A 308 -6.18 -37.02 18.81
C VAL A 308 -7.02 -36.00 18.04
N LYS A 309 -6.40 -35.08 17.31
CA LYS A 309 -7.08 -33.90 16.73
C LYS A 309 -6.58 -33.64 15.31
N GLN A 310 -7.51 -33.42 14.39
CA GLN A 310 -7.24 -32.98 13.02
C GLN A 310 -8.07 -31.74 12.72
N VAL A 311 -7.42 -30.69 12.19
CA VAL A 311 -8.10 -29.46 11.75
C VAL A 311 -7.53 -29.03 10.41
N ALA A 312 -8.40 -28.76 9.44
CA ALA A 312 -8.06 -28.17 8.15
C ALA A 312 -8.32 -26.65 8.20
N PHE A 313 -7.29 -25.87 8.51
CA PHE A 313 -7.39 -24.41 8.52
C PHE A 313 -7.60 -23.91 7.10
N ASP A 314 -8.72 -23.23 6.85
CA ASP A 314 -9.13 -22.72 5.55
C ASP A 314 -8.90 -21.21 5.45
N PHE A 315 -8.20 -20.81 4.39
CA PHE A 315 -7.79 -19.45 4.11
C PHE A 315 -8.54 -18.93 2.87
N THR A 316 -8.88 -17.65 2.90
CA THR A 316 -9.59 -16.98 1.78
C THR A 316 -8.68 -16.59 0.62
N SER A 317 -7.36 -16.77 0.77
CA SER A 317 -6.36 -16.55 -0.26
C SER A 317 -5.36 -17.71 -0.28
N LYS A 318 -4.63 -17.86 -1.40
CA LYS A 318 -3.74 -18.99 -1.60
C LYS A 318 -2.62 -18.99 -0.56
N VAL A 319 -2.33 -20.17 0.01
CA VAL A 319 -1.17 -20.38 0.90
C VAL A 319 0.11 -20.26 0.07
N VAL A 320 0.99 -19.34 0.47
CA VAL A 320 2.30 -19.14 -0.14
C VAL A 320 3.33 -20.06 0.52
N ASP A 321 3.45 -19.98 1.84
CA ASP A 321 4.35 -20.82 2.62
C ASP A 321 3.99 -20.82 4.12
N PHE A 322 4.55 -21.75 4.90
CA PHE A 322 4.36 -21.82 6.35
C PHE A 322 5.57 -22.43 7.08
N PHE A 323 5.73 -22.10 8.36
CA PHE A 323 6.70 -22.73 9.27
C PHE A 323 6.13 -22.90 10.69
N THR A 324 6.81 -23.72 11.49
CA THR A 324 6.46 -23.99 12.89
C THR A 324 7.53 -23.42 13.82
N ILE A 325 7.11 -22.91 14.98
CA ILE A 325 8.01 -22.42 16.03
C ILE A 325 8.04 -23.45 17.16
N GLN A 326 9.25 -23.77 17.61
CA GLN A 326 9.50 -24.63 18.77
C GLN A 326 9.59 -23.81 20.07
N SER A 327 9.32 -24.46 21.21
CA SER A 327 9.47 -23.86 22.54
C SER A 327 10.94 -23.60 22.88
N GLU A 328 11.21 -22.50 23.59
CA GLU A 328 12.55 -22.19 24.12
C GLU A 328 12.97 -23.16 25.24
N GLU A 329 12.02 -23.60 26.06
CA GLU A 329 12.29 -24.49 27.20
C GLU A 329 12.50 -25.94 26.74
N ASN A 330 11.81 -26.32 25.66
CA ASN A 330 11.89 -27.66 25.09
C ASN A 330 11.76 -27.61 23.57
N GLU A 331 12.89 -27.69 22.87
CA GLU A 331 12.95 -27.66 21.40
C GLU A 331 12.09 -28.72 20.70
N LYS A 332 11.62 -29.74 21.42
CA LYS A 332 10.71 -30.77 20.88
C LYS A 332 9.27 -30.28 20.77
N ASP A 333 8.81 -29.37 21.61
CA ASP A 333 7.41 -28.99 21.63
C ASP A 333 7.15 -27.81 20.66
N CYS A 334 6.20 -28.00 19.74
CA CYS A 334 5.77 -26.93 18.84
C CYS A 334 4.75 -26.02 19.53
N THR A 335 5.03 -24.72 19.54
CA THR A 335 4.19 -23.71 20.21
C THR A 335 3.30 -22.94 19.25
N ALA A 336 3.77 -22.69 18.02
CA ALA A 336 3.00 -21.92 17.04
C ALA A 336 3.20 -22.39 15.60
N LEU A 337 2.17 -22.20 14.79
CA LEU A 337 2.18 -22.33 13.33
C LEU A 337 2.02 -20.94 12.72
N ILE A 338 2.97 -20.53 11.87
CA ILE A 338 2.93 -19.26 11.14
C ILE A 338 2.70 -19.55 9.66
N VAL A 339 1.65 -18.95 9.10
CA VAL A 339 1.19 -19.15 7.73
C VAL A 339 1.20 -17.83 6.99
N LEU A 340 1.87 -17.81 5.85
CA LEU A 340 1.84 -16.71 4.89
C LEU A 340 0.91 -17.11 3.75
N ALA A 341 -0.22 -16.41 3.65
CA ALA A 341 -1.10 -16.46 2.49
C ALA A 341 -0.80 -15.28 1.55
N GLU A 342 -1.38 -15.28 0.35
CA GLU A 342 -1.16 -14.21 -0.63
C GLU A 342 -1.62 -12.83 -0.13
N GLU A 343 -2.63 -12.79 0.74
CA GLU A 343 -3.28 -11.55 1.18
C GLU A 343 -3.18 -11.30 2.70
N GLU A 344 -2.66 -12.24 3.50
CA GLU A 344 -2.48 -12.06 4.95
C GLU A 344 -1.45 -13.01 5.58
N LEU A 345 -1.01 -12.64 6.79
CA LEU A 345 -0.25 -13.51 7.69
C LEU A 345 -1.20 -14.03 8.77
N VAL A 346 -1.09 -15.31 9.13
CA VAL A 346 -1.89 -15.90 10.22
C VAL A 346 -0.96 -16.68 11.14
N GLY A 347 -1.01 -16.37 12.44
CA GLY A 347 -0.38 -17.18 13.47
C GLY A 347 -1.43 -18.01 14.21
N ILE A 348 -1.12 -19.26 14.52
CA ILE A 348 -1.99 -20.17 15.28
C ILE A 348 -1.20 -20.67 16.49
N ASP A 349 -1.80 -20.54 17.66
CA ASP A 349 -1.25 -21.00 18.94
C ASP A 349 -1.58 -22.48 19.16
N LEU A 350 -0.57 -23.34 19.03
CA LEU A 350 -0.72 -24.79 19.17
C LEU A 350 -0.74 -25.24 20.64
N THR A 351 -0.43 -24.35 21.58
CA THR A 351 -0.50 -24.63 23.03
C THR A 351 -1.91 -24.49 23.60
N SER A 352 -2.76 -23.72 22.92
CA SER A 352 -4.17 -23.57 23.28
C SER A 352 -5.00 -24.80 22.88
N ASP A 353 -5.94 -25.23 23.72
CA ASP A 353 -6.79 -26.41 23.46
C ASP A 353 -7.54 -26.31 22.13
N ASN A 354 -8.00 -25.10 21.79
CA ASN A 354 -8.75 -24.83 20.58
C ASN A 354 -7.88 -24.45 19.39
N TRP A 355 -6.56 -24.33 19.50
CA TRP A 355 -5.70 -23.79 18.43
C TRP A 355 -6.18 -22.42 17.93
N ASN A 356 -6.25 -21.46 18.84
CA ASN A 356 -6.72 -20.10 18.55
C ASN A 356 -5.69 -19.29 17.74
N MET A 357 -6.16 -18.27 17.03
CA MET A 357 -5.26 -17.38 16.28
C MET A 357 -4.44 -16.49 17.21
N LEU A 358 -3.19 -16.22 16.85
CA LEU A 358 -2.33 -15.25 17.54
C LEU A 358 -2.65 -13.84 17.06
N ALA A 359 -2.71 -12.89 18.00
CA ALA A 359 -2.87 -11.49 17.66
C ALA A 359 -1.56 -10.94 17.05
N LEU A 360 -1.65 -10.43 15.81
CA LEU A 360 -0.51 -9.89 15.09
C LEU A 360 -0.11 -8.50 15.62
N PRO A 361 1.17 -8.27 15.98
CA PRO A 361 1.62 -6.93 16.38
C PRO A 361 1.97 -6.03 15.19
N TYR A 362 2.18 -6.60 14.01
CA TYR A 362 2.52 -5.95 12.74
C TYR A 362 2.06 -6.84 11.57
N LEU A 363 2.27 -6.41 10.32
CA LEU A 363 1.86 -7.14 9.11
C LEU A 363 0.36 -7.46 9.02
N VAL A 364 -0.47 -6.67 9.69
CA VAL A 364 -1.92 -6.86 9.63
C VAL A 364 -2.46 -6.37 8.29
N SER A 365 -3.31 -7.17 7.64
CA SER A 365 -3.89 -6.86 6.34
C SER A 365 -4.86 -5.68 6.44
N LEU A 366 -4.36 -4.50 6.07
CA LEU A 366 -5.15 -3.26 5.98
C LEU A 366 -6.31 -3.39 5.00
N HIS A 367 -6.18 -4.23 3.98
CA HIS A 367 -7.15 -4.47 2.93
C HIS A 367 -8.02 -5.69 3.17
N ALA A 368 -8.05 -6.23 4.39
CA ALA A 368 -8.98 -7.30 4.75
C ALA A 368 -10.44 -6.98 4.40
N SER A 369 -10.79 -5.69 4.34
CA SER A 369 -11.82 -5.17 3.44
C SER A 369 -11.24 -3.95 2.72
N ALA A 370 -11.68 -3.66 1.49
CA ALA A 370 -11.09 -2.60 0.68
C ALA A 370 -11.15 -1.22 1.38
N VAL A 371 -9.99 -0.56 1.51
CA VAL A 371 -9.91 0.76 2.16
C VAL A 371 -10.51 1.84 1.25
N THR A 372 -11.48 2.59 1.78
CA THR A 372 -12.23 3.62 1.06
C THR A 372 -11.87 5.04 1.48
N CYS A 373 -11.48 5.25 2.73
CA CYS A 373 -10.99 6.53 3.23
C CYS A 373 -10.07 6.35 4.45
N SER A 374 -9.33 7.40 4.80
CA SER A 374 -8.47 7.42 5.98
C SER A 374 -8.52 8.78 6.67
N ALA A 375 -8.27 8.78 7.98
CA ALA A 375 -8.11 9.98 8.80
C ALA A 375 -6.99 9.76 9.82
N TYR A 376 -6.12 10.76 9.99
CA TYR A 376 -5.04 10.73 10.97
C TYR A 376 -5.36 11.69 12.11
N ILE A 377 -5.15 11.26 13.34
CA ILE A 377 -5.39 12.05 14.54
C ILE A 377 -4.09 12.06 15.36
N SER A 378 -3.42 13.21 15.35
CA SER A 378 -2.27 13.51 16.21
C SER A 378 -2.74 13.93 17.61
N ASP A 379 -1.88 13.74 18.60
CA ASP A 379 -2.04 14.23 19.98
C ASP A 379 -3.31 13.68 20.69
N VAL A 380 -3.55 12.38 20.62
CA VAL A 380 -4.73 11.76 21.25
C VAL A 380 -4.57 11.75 22.77
N PRO A 381 -5.56 12.24 23.55
CA PRO A 381 -5.53 12.17 25.00
C PRO A 381 -5.40 10.73 25.51
N GLN A 382 -4.51 10.50 26.48
CA GLN A 382 -4.21 9.17 27.01
C GLN A 382 -5.47 8.42 27.48
N ASN A 383 -6.42 9.13 28.09
CA ASN A 383 -7.68 8.53 28.54
C ASN A 383 -8.51 7.96 27.39
N LEU A 384 -8.62 8.70 26.28
CA LEU A 384 -9.34 8.21 25.10
C LEU A 384 -8.61 7.03 24.47
N TYR A 385 -7.28 7.11 24.33
CA TYR A 385 -6.46 6.03 23.81
C TYR A 385 -6.64 4.75 24.64
N ASN A 386 -6.53 4.83 25.96
CA ASN A 386 -6.72 3.70 26.87
C ASN A 386 -8.12 3.08 26.76
N ASN A 387 -9.16 3.92 26.64
CA ASN A 387 -10.54 3.43 26.46
C ASN A 387 -10.70 2.67 25.13
N ILE A 388 -10.06 3.14 24.05
CA ILE A 388 -10.08 2.45 22.75
C ILE A 388 -9.38 1.09 22.85
N VAL A 389 -8.21 1.05 23.50
CA VAL A 389 -7.48 -0.21 23.74
C VAL A 389 -8.32 -1.18 24.56
N ALA A 390 -8.93 -0.73 25.66
CA ALA A 390 -9.76 -1.58 26.53
C ALA A 390 -10.98 -2.17 25.79
N ALA A 391 -11.65 -1.35 24.98
CA ALA A 391 -12.75 -1.82 24.13
C ALA A 391 -12.26 -2.85 23.09
N GLY A 392 -11.10 -2.60 22.49
CA GLY A 392 -10.40 -3.51 21.59
C GLY A 392 -10.11 -4.88 22.19
N THR A 393 -9.45 -4.90 23.34
CA THR A 393 -9.13 -6.13 24.08
C THR A 393 -10.38 -6.92 24.42
N THR A 394 -11.47 -6.24 24.79
CA THR A 394 -12.76 -6.88 25.07
C THR A 394 -13.36 -7.49 23.79
N GLN A 395 -13.27 -6.79 22.65
CA GLN A 395 -13.75 -7.25 21.36
C GLN A 395 -12.98 -8.48 20.82
N THR A 396 -11.68 -8.59 21.14
CA THR A 396 -10.82 -9.68 20.65
C THR A 396 -10.76 -10.89 21.59
N LYS A 397 -11.29 -10.76 22.81
CA LYS A 397 -11.23 -11.80 23.84
C LYS A 397 -11.94 -13.08 23.37
N GLY A 398 -11.25 -14.22 23.47
CA GLY A 398 -11.77 -15.53 23.06
C GLY A 398 -11.69 -15.80 21.54
N ILE A 399 -11.42 -14.78 20.71
CA ILE A 399 -11.14 -14.94 19.28
C ILE A 399 -9.65 -15.22 19.06
N TYR A 400 -8.80 -14.45 19.74
CA TYR A 400 -7.35 -14.61 19.71
C TYR A 400 -6.84 -15.25 21.00
N SER A 401 -5.69 -15.92 20.91
CA SER A 401 -4.95 -16.41 22.07
C SER A 401 -4.36 -15.25 22.89
N ASP A 402 -4.25 -15.47 24.20
CA ASP A 402 -3.56 -14.59 25.14
C ASP A 402 -2.03 -14.79 25.13
N ALA A 403 -1.52 -15.75 24.34
CA ALA A 403 -0.10 -16.02 24.19
C ALA A 403 0.65 -14.85 23.52
N ASP A 404 1.88 -14.61 23.97
CA ASP A 404 2.76 -13.59 23.40
C ASP A 404 3.17 -13.93 21.97
N TRP A 405 3.41 -12.90 21.16
CA TRP A 405 3.86 -13.08 19.78
C TRP A 405 5.25 -13.76 19.75
N PRO A 406 5.39 -14.92 19.08
CA PRO A 406 6.58 -15.75 19.19
C PRO A 406 7.75 -15.29 18.30
N ILE A 407 7.60 -14.26 17.47
CA ILE A 407 8.69 -13.69 16.67
C ILE A 407 9.16 -12.43 17.39
N ASN A 408 10.10 -12.59 18.31
CA ASN A 408 10.51 -11.57 19.27
C ASN A 408 12.02 -11.25 19.22
N GLY A 409 12.70 -11.59 18.11
CA GLY A 409 14.13 -11.34 17.90
C GLY A 409 14.53 -9.86 17.77
N GLY A 410 15.83 -9.60 17.94
CA GLY A 410 16.47 -8.26 17.81
C GLY A 410 16.17 -7.30 18.95
N ILE A 411 16.73 -6.09 18.93
CA ILE A 411 16.61 -5.09 20.02
C ILE A 411 16.27 -3.69 19.48
N VAL A 412 15.27 -3.05 20.09
CA VAL A 412 14.88 -1.65 19.81
C VAL A 412 15.71 -0.68 20.67
N LYS A 413 16.45 0.25 20.05
CA LYS A 413 17.37 1.18 20.76
C LYS A 413 16.65 2.27 21.58
N ASN A 414 15.44 2.66 21.18
CA ASN A 414 14.73 3.82 21.71
C ASN A 414 13.45 3.44 22.49
N LYS A 415 13.51 2.39 23.32
CA LYS A 415 12.34 1.87 24.04
C LYS A 415 11.80 2.82 25.11
N ASP A 416 12.63 3.75 25.60
CA ASP A 416 12.34 4.62 26.75
C ASP A 416 11.65 5.95 26.39
N LEU A 417 11.38 6.21 25.10
CA LEU A 417 10.57 7.37 24.69
C LEU A 417 9.09 7.06 24.92
N SER A 418 8.38 7.95 25.61
CA SER A 418 6.93 7.83 25.79
C SER A 418 6.25 7.66 24.42
N PRO A 419 5.46 6.59 24.20
CA PRO A 419 4.85 6.33 22.91
C PRO A 419 3.94 7.50 22.53
N LYS A 420 4.07 7.99 21.30
CA LYS A 420 3.16 9.01 20.78
C LYS A 420 1.78 8.38 20.64
N CYS A 421 0.77 8.91 21.33
CA CYS A 421 -0.61 8.47 21.16
C CYS A 421 -1.16 9.06 19.86
N GLU A 422 -0.91 8.39 18.74
CA GLU A 422 -1.41 8.79 17.42
C GLU A 422 -2.27 7.68 16.81
N LEU A 423 -3.39 8.09 16.21
CA LEU A 423 -4.33 7.15 15.61
C LEU A 423 -4.40 7.36 14.10
N LEU A 424 -4.29 6.25 13.37
CA LEU A 424 -4.77 6.17 12.01
C LEU A 424 -6.13 5.46 12.02
N LEU A 425 -7.12 6.06 11.38
CA LEU A 425 -8.42 5.46 11.14
C LEU A 425 -8.54 5.10 9.67
N THR A 426 -8.97 3.88 9.37
CA THR A 426 -9.30 3.45 8.00
C THR A 426 -10.77 3.07 7.90
N GLY A 427 -11.45 3.63 6.92
CA GLY A 427 -12.82 3.24 6.56
C GLY A 427 -12.77 2.22 5.43
N HIS A 428 -13.69 1.26 5.48
CA HIS A 428 -13.70 0.11 4.58
C HIS A 428 -15.03 -0.03 3.82
N GLU A 429 -15.02 -0.89 2.81
CA GLU A 429 -16.16 -1.16 1.94
C GLU A 429 -17.30 -1.91 2.65
N ASP A 430 -16.95 -2.78 3.60
CA ASP A 430 -17.88 -3.51 4.49
C ASP A 430 -18.57 -2.62 5.55
N GLY A 431 -18.30 -1.31 5.54
CA GLY A 431 -18.84 -0.38 6.54
C GLY A 431 -18.13 -0.41 7.88
N SER A 432 -16.98 -1.07 7.98
CA SER A 432 -16.12 -1.03 9.17
C SER A 432 -15.21 0.21 9.19
N VAL A 433 -14.87 0.64 10.41
CA VAL A 433 -13.81 1.62 10.69
C VAL A 433 -12.82 0.99 11.64
N ARG A 434 -11.57 0.85 11.21
CA ARG A 434 -10.50 0.23 11.99
C ARG A 434 -9.58 1.30 12.58
N PHE A 435 -9.22 1.12 13.84
CA PHE A 435 -8.38 2.01 14.62
C PHE A 435 -6.99 1.38 14.74
N TRP A 436 -5.98 2.13 14.33
CA TRP A 436 -4.59 1.68 14.32
C TRP A 436 -3.74 2.60 15.18
N ASP A 437 -2.85 2.02 15.98
CA ASP A 437 -1.78 2.76 16.63
C ASP A 437 -0.72 3.13 15.59
N ALA A 438 -0.66 4.42 15.28
CA ALA A 438 0.27 4.98 14.32
C ALA A 438 1.41 5.76 14.99
N GLY A 439 1.58 5.63 16.30
CA GLY A 439 2.62 6.37 17.05
C GLY A 439 4.05 5.90 16.78
N GLY A 440 4.22 4.63 16.40
CA GLY A 440 5.51 3.98 16.26
C GLY A 440 5.79 3.40 14.88
N VAL A 441 6.78 2.50 14.86
CA VAL A 441 7.22 1.76 13.67
C VAL A 441 6.22 0.64 13.34
N ALA A 442 5.70 -0.06 14.35
CA ALA A 442 4.67 -1.08 14.14
C ALA A 442 3.27 -0.45 14.13
N LEU A 443 2.53 -0.62 13.03
CA LEU A 443 1.13 -0.22 12.94
C LEU A 443 0.22 -1.30 13.56
N LYS A 444 -0.12 -1.14 14.84
CA LYS A 444 -0.86 -2.14 15.61
C LYS A 444 -2.39 -1.92 15.51
N PRO A 445 -3.22 -2.94 15.26
CA PRO A 445 -4.68 -2.81 15.35
C PRO A 445 -5.10 -2.62 16.81
N LEU A 446 -6.02 -1.68 17.05
CA LEU A 446 -6.54 -1.37 18.38
C LEU A 446 -8.01 -1.75 18.54
N TYR A 447 -8.88 -1.37 17.59
CA TYR A 447 -10.32 -1.56 17.71
C TYR A 447 -11.01 -1.53 16.34
N LYS A 448 -12.14 -2.23 16.18
CA LYS A 448 -12.97 -2.22 14.98
C LYS A 448 -14.40 -1.77 15.30
N PHE A 449 -14.81 -0.63 14.72
CA PHE A 449 -16.22 -0.22 14.68
C PHE A 449 -16.88 -0.81 13.43
N THR A 450 -18.11 -1.34 13.54
CA THR A 450 -18.84 -1.92 12.39
C THR A 450 -20.23 -1.34 12.29
N SER A 451 -20.54 -0.66 11.18
CA SER A 451 -21.87 -0.09 10.93
C SER A 451 -22.96 -1.16 10.69
N ALA A 452 -22.57 -2.36 10.22
CA ALA A 452 -23.47 -3.50 10.03
C ALA A 452 -24.13 -4.01 11.34
N THR A 453 -23.69 -3.54 12.50
CA THR A 453 -24.35 -3.81 13.79
C THR A 453 -25.70 -3.10 13.91
N VAL A 454 -25.87 -1.97 13.22
CA VAL A 454 -27.06 -1.11 13.28
C VAL A 454 -27.78 -1.02 11.94
N LEU A 455 -27.05 -1.13 10.83
CA LEU A 455 -27.58 -1.05 9.47
C LEU A 455 -27.49 -2.43 8.79
N CYS A 456 -28.47 -2.78 7.98
CA CYS A 456 -28.44 -4.02 7.20
C CYS A 456 -28.93 -3.77 5.77
N GLY A 457 -28.56 -4.68 4.87
CA GLY A 457 -29.18 -4.79 3.55
C GLY A 457 -30.59 -5.38 3.65
N GLU A 458 -31.35 -5.35 2.55
CA GLU A 458 -32.67 -6.01 2.51
C GLU A 458 -32.57 -7.54 2.45
N ASP A 459 -31.40 -8.07 2.06
CA ASP A 459 -31.12 -9.51 1.86
C ASP A 459 -30.33 -10.15 3.04
N ASP A 460 -30.13 -9.44 4.16
CA ASP A 460 -29.50 -10.04 5.35
C ASP A 460 -30.49 -11.00 6.04
N GLY A 461 -30.54 -12.24 5.55
CA GLY A 461 -31.15 -13.35 6.28
C GLY A 461 -30.45 -13.57 7.64
N PRO A 462 -31.10 -14.26 8.60
CA PRO A 462 -30.42 -14.64 9.83
C PRO A 462 -29.15 -15.44 9.49
N PRO A 463 -28.04 -15.23 10.24
CA PRO A 463 -26.84 -16.02 10.03
C PRO A 463 -27.20 -17.50 10.14
N PRO A 464 -26.59 -18.38 9.33
CA PRO A 464 -26.78 -19.82 9.47
C PRO A 464 -26.44 -20.21 10.92
N SER A 465 -27.33 -20.97 11.55
CA SER A 465 -27.11 -21.52 12.89
C SER A 465 -25.88 -22.41 12.84
N GLY A 466 -24.84 -22.10 13.62
CA GLY A 466 -23.56 -22.82 13.66
C GLY A 466 -23.62 -24.23 14.25
N GLU A 467 -24.79 -24.87 14.23
CA GLU A 467 -24.99 -26.25 14.70
C GLU A 467 -24.65 -27.28 13.60
N ASP A 468 -24.46 -26.87 12.35
CA ASP A 468 -24.13 -27.77 11.22
C ASP A 468 -22.61 -27.93 10.95
N GLU A 469 -21.72 -27.18 11.65
CA GLU A 469 -20.26 -27.19 11.37
C GLU A 469 -19.51 -28.37 12.04
N GLU A 470 -20.04 -28.97 13.13
CA GLU A 470 -19.32 -30.01 13.88
C GLU A 470 -19.25 -31.36 13.15
N ASP A 471 -20.11 -31.61 12.16
CA ASP A 471 -20.19 -32.84 11.36
C ASP A 471 -19.58 -32.70 9.94
N GLU A 472 -18.96 -31.56 9.60
CA GLU A 472 -18.37 -31.34 8.27
C GLU A 472 -17.04 -32.10 8.10
N TRP A 473 -16.95 -32.94 7.07
CA TRP A 473 -15.70 -33.59 6.64
C TRP A 473 -15.33 -33.15 5.22
N PRO A 474 -14.10 -32.66 4.98
CA PRO A 474 -12.99 -32.40 5.91
C PRO A 474 -13.29 -31.44 7.06
N PRO A 475 -12.55 -31.50 8.20
CA PRO A 475 -12.82 -30.69 9.39
C PRO A 475 -12.32 -29.25 9.19
N PHE A 476 -13.04 -28.51 8.37
CA PHE A 476 -12.66 -27.15 8.00
C PHE A 476 -12.82 -26.19 9.16
N ARG A 477 -11.87 -25.26 9.28
CA ARG A 477 -12.00 -24.10 10.15
C ARG A 477 -11.50 -22.87 9.43
N LYS A 478 -12.41 -21.95 9.13
CA LYS A 478 -12.05 -20.67 8.53
C LYS A 478 -11.19 -19.86 9.50
N VAL A 479 -10.04 -19.40 9.02
CA VAL A 479 -9.11 -18.54 9.77
C VAL A 479 -8.70 -17.34 8.91
N GLY A 480 -8.05 -16.38 9.55
CA GLY A 480 -7.70 -15.11 8.91
C GLY A 480 -8.83 -14.09 8.98
N THR A 481 -8.57 -12.93 8.40
CA THR A 481 -9.43 -11.76 8.42
C THR A 481 -9.70 -11.21 7.03
N PHE A 482 -8.94 -11.63 6.02
CA PHE A 482 -9.10 -11.15 4.65
C PHE A 482 -10.41 -11.66 4.06
N ASP A 483 -11.21 -10.73 3.54
CA ASP A 483 -12.45 -11.02 2.84
C ASP A 483 -12.38 -10.48 1.41
N PRO A 484 -12.31 -11.36 0.39
CA PRO A 484 -12.31 -10.93 -1.01
C PRO A 484 -13.70 -10.45 -1.47
N TYR A 485 -14.75 -10.68 -0.69
CA TYR A 485 -16.13 -10.36 -1.05
C TYR A 485 -16.55 -8.99 -0.50
N SER A 486 -17.51 -8.38 -1.20
CA SER A 486 -18.13 -7.11 -0.81
C SER A 486 -19.64 -7.34 -0.79
N ASP A 487 -20.20 -7.48 0.41
CA ASP A 487 -21.60 -7.85 0.59
C ASP A 487 -22.53 -6.74 0.08
N ASP A 488 -22.40 -5.53 0.64
CA ASP A 488 -23.22 -4.38 0.24
C ASP A 488 -22.38 -3.09 0.12
N PRO A 489 -22.12 -2.59 -1.11
CA PRO A 489 -21.33 -1.38 -1.32
C PRO A 489 -21.99 -0.10 -0.76
N ARG A 490 -23.26 -0.16 -0.33
CA ARG A 490 -23.96 0.94 0.36
C ARG A 490 -23.38 1.21 1.74
N LEU A 491 -22.86 0.18 2.43
CA LEU A 491 -22.22 0.27 3.75
C LEU A 491 -20.88 1.00 3.69
N ALA A 492 -20.22 0.98 2.53
CA ALA A 492 -18.88 1.52 2.34
C ALA A 492 -18.70 2.92 2.93
N VAL A 493 -17.74 3.04 3.85
CA VAL A 493 -17.44 4.29 4.56
C VAL A 493 -16.85 5.30 3.58
N LYS A 494 -17.32 6.55 3.58
CA LYS A 494 -16.80 7.62 2.71
C LYS A 494 -16.03 8.68 3.47
N LYS A 495 -16.45 9.02 4.70
CA LYS A 495 -15.78 10.01 5.55
C LYS A 495 -15.83 9.59 7.01
N ILE A 496 -14.75 9.89 7.72
CA ILE A 496 -14.61 9.66 9.17
C ILE A 496 -14.14 10.96 9.80
N SER A 497 -14.69 11.28 10.97
CA SER A 497 -14.21 12.36 11.81
C SER A 497 -14.27 11.93 13.27
N LEU A 498 -13.13 12.00 13.97
CA LEU A 498 -13.03 11.70 15.40
C LEU A 498 -12.57 12.97 16.12
N CYS A 499 -13.31 13.37 17.15
CA CYS A 499 -12.88 14.42 18.06
C CYS A 499 -12.09 13.79 19.22
N PRO A 500 -10.78 14.06 19.36
CA PRO A 500 -9.97 13.47 20.42
C PRO A 500 -10.36 13.94 21.84
N ASP A 501 -10.87 15.17 21.98
CA ASP A 501 -11.19 15.74 23.30
C ASP A 501 -12.46 15.15 23.91
N THR A 502 -13.48 14.89 23.07
CA THR A 502 -14.79 14.40 23.53
C THR A 502 -14.99 12.90 23.32
N GLY A 503 -14.12 12.25 22.52
CA GLY A 503 -14.30 10.86 22.09
C GLY A 503 -15.52 10.64 21.19
N THR A 504 -15.99 11.69 20.50
CA THR A 504 -17.13 11.60 19.58
C THR A 504 -16.64 11.21 18.18
N LEU A 505 -17.21 10.16 17.61
CA LEU A 505 -16.93 9.64 16.28
C LEU A 505 -18.12 9.91 15.35
N ALA A 506 -17.86 10.43 14.16
CA ALA A 506 -18.82 10.54 13.09
C ALA A 506 -18.34 9.70 11.88
N VAL A 507 -19.18 8.76 11.44
CA VAL A 507 -18.91 7.88 10.30
C VAL A 507 -19.99 8.11 9.25
N ALA A 508 -19.59 8.45 8.03
CA ALA A 508 -20.52 8.72 6.93
C ALA A 508 -20.28 7.75 5.77
N GLY A 509 -21.34 7.13 5.26
CA GLY A 509 -21.26 6.08 4.25
C GLY A 509 -21.75 6.46 2.85
N THR A 510 -21.89 5.44 2.00
CA THR A 510 -22.21 5.60 0.56
C THR A 510 -23.70 5.81 0.31
N ALA A 511 -24.58 5.25 1.14
CA ALA A 511 -26.04 5.46 1.03
C ALA A 511 -26.56 6.70 1.79
N GLY A 512 -25.73 7.74 1.96
CA GLY A 512 -26.13 8.98 2.61
C GLY A 512 -26.45 8.88 4.10
N HIS A 513 -26.06 7.79 4.76
CA HIS A 513 -26.20 7.61 6.20
C HIS A 513 -24.98 8.20 6.94
N VAL A 514 -25.22 8.79 8.11
CA VAL A 514 -24.18 9.31 9.01
C VAL A 514 -24.48 8.85 10.44
N ILE A 515 -23.57 8.08 11.01
CA ILE A 515 -23.64 7.56 12.37
C ILE A 515 -22.78 8.44 13.28
N VAL A 516 -23.36 8.94 14.36
CA VAL A 516 -22.61 9.61 15.44
C VAL A 516 -22.55 8.68 16.65
N ALA A 517 -21.35 8.29 17.04
CA ALA A 517 -21.09 7.36 18.12
C ALA A 517 -20.17 7.97 19.19
N LYS A 518 -20.31 7.50 20.43
CA LYS A 518 -19.46 7.89 21.55
C LYS A 518 -18.87 6.65 22.21
N ILE A 519 -17.64 6.76 22.70
CA ILE A 519 -17.00 5.63 23.37
C ILE A 519 -17.66 5.33 24.73
N GLY A 520 -17.96 4.06 24.97
CA GLY A 520 -18.49 3.51 26.23
C GLY A 520 -17.86 2.14 26.50
N LEU A 521 -17.62 1.81 27.77
CA LEU A 521 -16.90 0.58 28.16
C LEU A 521 -17.81 -0.57 28.62
N THR A 522 -19.12 -0.35 28.64
CA THR A 522 -20.11 -1.33 29.07
C THR A 522 -21.08 -1.59 27.93
N THR A 523 -21.54 -2.83 27.77
CA THR A 523 -22.63 -3.15 26.84
C THR A 523 -23.86 -2.34 27.19
N ILE A 524 -24.51 -1.74 26.19
CA ILE A 524 -25.76 -1.01 26.36
C ILE A 524 -26.81 -1.57 25.41
N SER A 525 -28.07 -1.63 25.86
CA SER A 525 -29.21 -1.85 24.98
C SER A 525 -29.89 -0.49 24.75
N LYS A 526 -29.93 -0.03 23.50
CA LYS A 526 -30.46 1.30 23.18
C LYS A 526 -31.11 1.34 21.81
N GLU A 527 -32.21 2.09 21.70
CA GLU A 527 -32.83 2.46 20.42
C GLU A 527 -32.04 3.62 19.77
N VAL A 528 -31.65 3.44 18.50
CA VAL A 528 -30.92 4.45 17.73
C VAL A 528 -31.91 5.39 17.05
N GLN A 529 -31.91 6.67 17.44
CA GLN A 529 -32.79 7.67 16.84
C GLN A 529 -32.36 7.99 15.40
N VAL A 530 -33.32 7.90 14.46
CA VAL A 530 -33.11 8.21 13.05
C VAL A 530 -33.77 9.52 12.67
N THR A 531 -32.97 10.45 12.16
CA THR A 531 -33.47 11.72 11.61
C THR A 531 -33.25 11.74 10.10
N VAL A 532 -34.30 12.03 9.34
CA VAL A 532 -34.24 12.14 7.87
C VAL A 532 -34.15 13.61 7.46
N MET A 533 -33.18 13.97 6.62
CA MET A 533 -33.05 15.32 6.06
C MET A 533 -33.09 15.30 4.54
N ASN A 534 -34.10 15.98 3.97
CA ASN A 534 -34.26 16.10 2.52
C ASN A 534 -33.52 17.34 1.98
N ILE A 535 -32.36 17.14 1.37
CA ILE A 535 -31.52 18.21 0.80
C ILE A 535 -32.19 18.88 -0.40
N VAL A 536 -33.01 18.13 -1.14
CA VAL A 536 -33.67 18.59 -2.38
C VAL A 536 -35.12 19.00 -2.14
N SER A 537 -35.52 19.30 -0.90
CA SER A 537 -36.90 19.66 -0.57
C SER A 537 -37.44 20.87 -1.34
N GLU A 538 -36.56 21.78 -1.78
CA GLU A 538 -36.92 22.94 -2.61
C GLU A 538 -37.13 22.58 -4.10
N ARG A 539 -37.08 21.30 -4.48
CA ARG A 539 -37.10 20.80 -5.86
C ARG A 539 -38.19 19.73 -6.05
N ASP A 540 -39.44 20.17 -6.26
CA ASP A 540 -40.62 19.28 -6.37
C ASP A 540 -40.57 18.22 -7.50
N LYS A 541 -39.70 18.41 -8.51
CA LYS A 541 -39.57 17.51 -9.68
C LYS A 541 -38.33 16.62 -9.65
N PHE A 542 -37.56 16.64 -8.57
CA PHE A 542 -36.34 15.87 -8.48
C PHE A 542 -36.63 14.36 -8.36
N VAL A 543 -35.96 13.54 -9.16
CA VAL A 543 -36.06 12.06 -9.09
C VAL A 543 -34.69 11.46 -8.80
N TRP A 544 -34.62 10.62 -7.76
CA TRP A 544 -33.44 9.84 -7.42
C TRP A 544 -33.36 8.57 -8.28
N LYS A 545 -32.17 8.27 -8.81
CA LYS A 545 -31.92 7.11 -9.70
C LYS A 545 -30.72 6.26 -9.24
N GLY A 546 -30.32 6.36 -7.97
CA GLY A 546 -29.23 5.58 -7.41
C GLY A 546 -29.72 4.52 -6.42
N HIS A 547 -28.80 3.97 -5.64
CA HIS A 547 -29.10 3.00 -4.59
C HIS A 547 -30.11 3.54 -3.58
N GLU A 548 -30.96 2.67 -3.05
CA GLU A 548 -31.86 3.01 -1.96
C GLU A 548 -31.11 3.16 -0.62
N LYS A 549 -31.79 3.75 0.38
CA LYS A 549 -31.26 3.86 1.75
C LYS A 549 -31.09 2.47 2.38
N LEU A 550 -30.20 2.37 3.36
CA LEU A 550 -30.10 1.16 4.19
C LEU A 550 -31.23 1.12 5.23
N THR A 551 -31.57 -0.08 5.69
CA THR A 551 -32.57 -0.30 6.74
C THR A 551 -31.88 -0.42 8.10
N LEU A 552 -32.64 -0.11 9.16
CA LEU A 552 -32.19 -0.36 10.52
C LEU A 552 -32.40 -1.83 10.88
N ARG A 553 -31.44 -2.42 11.57
CA ARG A 553 -31.55 -3.77 12.11
C ARG A 553 -32.54 -3.78 13.28
N GLY A 554 -33.48 -4.73 13.29
CA GLY A 554 -34.39 -4.97 14.42
C GLY A 554 -35.59 -4.02 14.54
N ASP A 555 -36.03 -3.38 13.44
CA ASP A 555 -37.21 -2.50 13.29
C ASP A 555 -37.97 -2.15 14.61
N LYS A 556 -37.41 -1.20 15.38
CA LYS A 556 -37.91 -0.59 16.64
C LYS A 556 -37.59 -1.29 17.97
N ASP A 557 -36.88 -2.42 17.97
CA ASP A 557 -36.40 -3.04 19.21
C ASP A 557 -35.03 -2.49 19.63
N ALA A 558 -34.74 -2.56 20.93
CA ALA A 558 -33.47 -2.10 21.48
C ALA A 558 -32.32 -3.02 21.03
N ILE A 559 -31.33 -2.47 20.34
CA ILE A 559 -30.16 -3.21 19.85
C ILE A 559 -29.15 -3.31 20.99
N GLU A 560 -28.61 -4.51 21.23
CA GLU A 560 -27.46 -4.69 22.12
C GLU A 560 -26.18 -4.23 21.43
N ILE A 561 -25.53 -3.22 22.00
CA ILE A 561 -24.33 -2.61 21.47
C ILE A 561 -23.17 -2.93 22.42
N PRO A 562 -22.10 -3.61 21.95
CA PRO A 562 -20.96 -3.98 22.79
C PRO A 562 -20.16 -2.76 23.26
N PRO A 563 -19.19 -2.95 24.18
CA PRO A 563 -18.21 -1.93 24.55
C PRO A 563 -17.45 -1.40 23.33
N GLY A 564 -17.20 -0.09 23.29
CA GLY A 564 -16.53 0.61 22.20
C GLY A 564 -17.27 1.85 21.78
N PHE A 565 -17.22 2.19 20.49
CA PHE A 565 -17.96 3.34 19.95
C PHE A 565 -19.42 2.97 19.73
N GLN A 566 -20.28 3.48 20.60
CA GLN A 566 -21.70 3.16 20.65
C GLN A 566 -22.52 4.21 19.89
N PRO A 567 -23.25 3.82 18.82
CA PRO A 567 -24.10 4.72 18.06
C PRO A 567 -25.14 5.41 18.94
N SER A 568 -25.16 6.74 18.88
CA SER A 568 -26.09 7.59 19.64
C SER A 568 -27.20 8.18 18.77
N SER A 569 -26.88 8.46 17.51
CA SER A 569 -27.73 9.18 16.55
C SER A 569 -27.42 8.71 15.13
N LEU A 570 -28.46 8.55 14.30
CA LEU A 570 -28.34 8.24 12.87
C LEU A 570 -29.02 9.32 12.03
N LEU A 571 -28.26 9.96 11.15
CA LEU A 571 -28.79 10.89 10.16
C LEU A 571 -28.86 10.18 8.80
N GLN A 572 -30.05 10.14 8.20
CA GLN A 572 -30.26 9.65 6.84
C GLN A 572 -30.56 10.82 5.89
N LEU A 573 -29.73 11.00 4.87
CA LEU A 573 -29.95 12.02 3.85
C LEU A 573 -30.90 11.52 2.76
N HIS A 574 -31.71 12.44 2.24
CA HIS A 574 -32.49 12.26 1.02
C HIS A 574 -32.09 13.33 -0.01
N PRO A 575 -31.67 12.95 -1.23
CA PRO A 575 -31.51 11.58 -1.73
C PRO A 575 -30.37 10.82 -1.01
N PRO A 576 -30.42 9.47 -0.94
CA PRO A 576 -29.41 8.64 -0.27
C PRO A 576 -28.11 8.53 -1.09
N ALA A 577 -27.52 9.67 -1.40
CA ALA A 577 -26.31 9.80 -2.18
C ALA A 577 -25.06 9.73 -1.31
N ALA A 578 -23.94 9.33 -1.91
CA ALA A 578 -22.66 9.23 -1.22
C ALA A 578 -22.25 10.55 -0.57
N VAL A 579 -21.82 10.48 0.69
CA VAL A 579 -21.31 11.63 1.42
C VAL A 579 -19.95 12.03 0.87
N THR A 580 -19.81 13.29 0.49
CA THR A 580 -18.62 13.85 -0.18
C THR A 580 -17.77 14.70 0.76
N ALA A 581 -18.37 15.29 1.78
CA ALA A 581 -17.72 16.08 2.81
C ALA A 581 -18.39 15.85 4.17
N LEU A 582 -17.60 15.85 5.23
CA LEU A 582 -18.05 15.68 6.61
C LEU A 582 -17.24 16.63 7.50
N ALA A 583 -17.93 17.34 8.39
CA ALA A 583 -17.29 18.10 9.47
C ALA A 583 -18.03 17.84 10.78
N LEU A 584 -17.30 17.39 11.79
CA LEU A 584 -17.79 17.24 13.16
C LEU A 584 -17.29 18.43 13.98
N GLN A 585 -18.18 18.99 14.78
CA GLN A 585 -17.82 19.91 15.85
C GLN A 585 -18.52 19.46 17.13
N SER A 586 -17.77 18.71 17.93
CA SER A 586 -18.28 17.96 19.06
C SER A 586 -18.80 18.87 20.18
N ASN A 587 -18.06 19.93 20.50
CA ASN A 587 -18.42 20.87 21.56
C ASN A 587 -19.71 21.65 21.27
N TRP A 588 -20.04 21.84 19.99
CA TRP A 588 -21.30 22.49 19.59
C TRP A 588 -22.44 21.50 19.46
N GLY A 589 -22.16 20.19 19.45
CA GLY A 589 -23.15 19.15 19.19
C GLY A 589 -23.61 19.10 17.73
N LEU A 590 -22.75 19.50 16.78
CA LEU A 590 -23.13 19.65 15.37
C LEU A 590 -22.30 18.76 14.45
N VAL A 591 -22.98 18.22 13.44
CA VAL A 591 -22.37 17.57 12.27
C VAL A 591 -22.87 18.26 11.02
N ALA A 592 -21.95 18.65 10.13
CA ALA A 592 -22.27 19.12 8.79
C ALA A 592 -21.88 18.05 7.77
N VAL A 593 -22.78 17.80 6.83
CA VAL A 593 -22.66 16.74 5.82
C VAL A 593 -22.91 17.32 4.44
N GLY A 594 -22.07 16.96 3.47
CA GLY A 594 -22.17 17.38 2.08
C GLY A 594 -22.35 16.17 1.16
N THR A 595 -23.12 16.35 0.10
CA THR A 595 -23.31 15.37 -0.99
C THR A 595 -23.10 16.04 -2.35
N ALA A 596 -23.34 15.30 -3.42
CA ALA A 596 -23.40 15.86 -4.77
C ALA A 596 -24.51 16.92 -4.94
N HIS A 597 -25.56 16.90 -4.11
CA HIS A 597 -26.77 17.71 -4.29
C HIS A 597 -26.83 18.95 -3.40
N GLY A 598 -26.05 18.97 -2.31
CA GLY A 598 -26.11 20.04 -1.32
C GLY A 598 -25.50 19.63 0.01
N LEU A 599 -25.81 20.41 1.05
CA LEU A 599 -25.35 20.19 2.41
C LEU A 599 -26.50 20.22 3.41
N ALA A 600 -26.27 19.58 4.55
CA ALA A 600 -27.14 19.54 5.71
C ALA A 600 -26.33 19.79 6.99
N VAL A 601 -26.93 20.47 7.96
CA VAL A 601 -26.40 20.63 9.31
C VAL A 601 -27.37 19.97 10.29
N PHE A 602 -26.83 19.09 11.12
CA PHE A 602 -27.57 18.26 12.04
C PHE A 602 -27.09 18.48 13.47
N ASP A 603 -28.05 18.65 14.38
CA ASP A 603 -27.81 18.70 15.82
C ASP A 603 -28.03 17.31 16.41
N TYR A 604 -26.92 16.62 16.69
CA TYR A 604 -26.97 15.25 17.22
C TYR A 604 -27.16 15.20 18.73
N ILE A 605 -27.12 16.34 19.44
CA ILE A 605 -27.51 16.38 20.87
C ILE A 605 -29.02 16.29 21.00
N ARG A 606 -29.74 16.99 20.10
CA ARG A 606 -31.21 17.04 20.09
C ARG A 606 -31.87 16.12 19.06
N ASN A 607 -31.07 15.46 18.23
CA ASN A 607 -31.52 14.70 17.05
C ASN A 607 -32.42 15.52 16.11
N SER A 608 -32.15 16.82 15.99
CA SER A 608 -32.98 17.75 15.21
C SER A 608 -32.25 18.30 13.98
N PRO A 609 -32.95 18.48 12.84
CA PRO A 609 -32.39 19.16 11.68
C PRO A 609 -32.18 20.65 11.98
N VAL A 610 -31.00 21.20 11.61
CA VAL A 610 -30.69 22.63 11.82
C VAL A 610 -30.90 23.43 10.55
N THR A 611 -30.26 23.02 9.45
CA THR A 611 -30.46 23.67 8.15
C THR A 611 -30.11 22.72 7.00
N ILE A 612 -30.68 23.00 5.83
CA ILE A 612 -30.37 22.35 4.57
C ILE A 612 -30.09 23.42 3.53
N LYS A 613 -29.17 23.15 2.61
CA LYS A 613 -28.94 24.00 1.44
C LYS A 613 -28.73 23.15 0.21
N CYS A 614 -29.70 23.21 -0.70
CA CYS A 614 -29.57 22.66 -2.04
C CYS A 614 -28.59 23.52 -2.85
N THR A 615 -27.63 22.87 -3.53
CA THR A 615 -26.63 23.51 -4.39
C THR A 615 -26.80 23.11 -5.86
N LEU A 616 -27.82 22.32 -6.19
CA LEU A 616 -28.17 21.96 -7.56
C LEU A 616 -28.59 23.18 -8.38
N ASN A 617 -28.21 23.19 -9.65
CA ASN A 617 -28.75 24.13 -10.61
C ASN A 617 -30.28 23.91 -10.70
N PRO A 618 -31.11 24.96 -10.77
CA PRO A 618 -32.55 24.82 -11.00
C PRO A 618 -32.94 23.95 -12.19
N HIS A 619 -32.07 23.80 -13.19
CA HIS A 619 -32.30 22.97 -14.36
C HIS A 619 -31.95 21.47 -14.17
N ASP A 620 -31.28 21.10 -13.07
CA ASP A 620 -30.89 19.73 -12.78
C ASP A 620 -32.02 18.98 -12.06
N LEU A 621 -32.92 18.38 -12.86
CA LEU A 621 -34.12 17.68 -12.37
C LEU A 621 -33.91 16.18 -12.06
N SER A 622 -32.72 15.64 -12.28
CA SER A 622 -32.40 14.25 -11.94
C SER A 622 -31.03 14.12 -11.29
N GLY A 623 -30.97 13.45 -10.15
CA GLY A 623 -29.70 13.09 -9.53
C GLY A 623 -29.01 12.02 -10.36
N ILE A 624 -27.85 12.32 -10.92
CA ILE A 624 -26.96 11.31 -11.51
C ILE A 624 -26.41 10.50 -10.33
N GLY A 625 -27.16 9.49 -9.91
CA GLY A 625 -26.79 8.52 -8.87
C GLY A 625 -25.84 7.44 -9.37
N GLU A 626 -25.01 7.70 -10.40
CA GLU A 626 -23.93 6.76 -10.69
C GLU A 626 -22.99 6.75 -9.47
N PRO A 627 -22.64 5.58 -8.93
CA PRO A 627 -21.61 5.48 -7.89
C PRO A 627 -20.37 6.21 -8.38
N PRO A 628 -19.53 6.79 -7.49
CA PRO A 628 -18.28 7.40 -7.90
C PRO A 628 -17.55 6.38 -8.78
N ILE A 629 -17.50 6.71 -10.07
CA ILE A 629 -17.05 5.91 -11.19
C ILE A 629 -16.16 4.75 -10.76
N SER A 630 -16.63 3.51 -10.97
CA SER A 630 -15.76 2.34 -11.04
C SER A 630 -14.53 2.73 -11.87
N ARG A 631 -13.35 2.73 -11.23
CA ARG A 631 -12.06 3.26 -11.72
C ARG A 631 -11.73 2.83 -13.15
N ARG A 632 -12.30 1.73 -13.65
CA ARG A 632 -12.07 1.18 -14.98
C ARG A 632 -12.83 1.86 -16.13
N LYS A 633 -13.96 2.56 -15.90
CA LYS A 633 -14.77 3.15 -17.00
C LYS A 633 -14.41 4.61 -17.36
N SER A 634 -13.81 5.40 -16.46
CA SER A 634 -13.43 6.81 -16.73
C SER A 634 -12.28 6.95 -17.74
N PHE A 635 -11.34 6.00 -17.77
CA PHE A 635 -10.19 6.03 -18.69
C PHE A 635 -10.63 6.01 -20.16
N LYS A 636 -11.57 5.14 -20.55
CA LYS A 636 -12.05 5.06 -21.94
C LYS A 636 -12.82 6.30 -22.40
N LYS A 637 -13.51 7.00 -21.49
CA LYS A 637 -14.28 8.22 -21.80
C LYS A 637 -13.35 9.43 -21.92
N SER A 638 -12.39 9.58 -21.01
CA SER A 638 -11.33 10.60 -21.06
C SER A 638 -10.42 10.45 -22.28
N LEU A 639 -10.02 9.22 -22.65
CA LEU A 639 -9.26 8.93 -23.88
C LEU A 639 -10.08 9.24 -25.14
N ARG A 640 -11.36 8.86 -25.21
CA ARG A 640 -12.22 9.23 -26.36
C ARG A 640 -12.39 10.74 -26.50
N GLU A 641 -12.40 11.48 -25.40
CA GLU A 641 -12.49 12.94 -25.40
C GLU A 641 -11.17 13.60 -25.79
N SER A 642 -10.02 13.04 -25.37
CA SER A 642 -8.68 13.51 -25.79
C SER A 642 -8.42 13.23 -27.27
N PHE A 643 -8.82 12.07 -27.80
CA PHE A 643 -8.71 11.74 -29.23
C PHE A 643 -9.67 12.57 -30.11
N ARG A 644 -10.85 12.93 -29.60
CA ARG A 644 -11.75 13.88 -30.30
C ARG A 644 -11.18 15.31 -30.34
N ARG A 645 -10.44 15.73 -29.32
CA ARG A 645 -9.72 17.02 -29.31
C ARG A 645 -8.49 16.99 -30.22
N LEU A 646 -7.75 15.87 -30.26
CA LEU A 646 -6.61 15.68 -31.18
C LEU A 646 -7.05 15.64 -32.66
N ARG A 647 -8.25 15.13 -32.99
CA ARG A 647 -8.79 15.18 -34.37
C ARG A 647 -9.41 16.52 -34.77
N LYS A 648 -9.62 17.47 -33.84
CA LYS A 648 -10.10 18.83 -34.16
C LYS A 648 -8.98 19.88 -34.29
N GLY A 649 -7.73 19.48 -34.09
CA GLY A 649 -6.55 20.34 -34.18
C GLY A 649 -5.68 20.10 -35.42
N ARG A 650 -6.25 19.89 -36.61
CA ARG A 650 -5.53 20.00 -37.89
C ARG A 650 -6.51 20.13 -39.05
N SER A 651 -6.97 21.36 -39.31
CA SER A 651 -7.55 21.72 -40.61
C SER A 651 -6.95 23.07 -41.02
N THR A 652 -5.84 22.99 -41.75
CA THR A 652 -5.36 24.07 -42.61
C THR A 652 -6.31 24.18 -43.78
N ARG A 653 -7.31 25.05 -43.69
CA ARG A 653 -8.13 25.41 -44.85
C ARG A 653 -7.57 26.71 -45.45
N ARG A 654 -6.80 26.54 -46.54
CA ARG A 654 -6.41 27.62 -47.46
C ARG A 654 -7.67 28.29 -48.04
N PRO A 655 -7.62 29.59 -48.35
CA PRO A 655 -8.73 30.30 -48.98
C PRO A 655 -8.70 30.12 -50.50
N GLU A 656 -9.83 29.71 -51.09
CA GLU A 656 -10.09 29.85 -52.53
C GLU A 656 -10.58 31.26 -52.82
N LYS A 657 -9.96 31.92 -53.80
CA LYS A 657 -10.47 33.15 -54.44
C LYS A 657 -11.18 32.76 -55.73
N ARG A 658 -12.36 33.32 -55.97
CA ARG A 658 -12.99 33.39 -57.30
C ARG A 658 -13.34 34.84 -57.63
N ASN A 659 -12.69 35.34 -58.68
CA ASN A 659 -12.97 36.44 -59.61
C ASN A 659 -13.97 37.55 -59.24
N VAL A 660 -13.48 38.79 -59.23
CA VAL A 660 -14.20 39.97 -59.75
C VAL A 660 -13.23 40.72 -60.69
N GLN A 661 -13.78 41.19 -61.81
CA GLN A 661 -13.10 41.81 -62.95
C GLN A 661 -12.52 43.21 -62.66
N THR A 662 -11.34 43.43 -63.24
CA THR A 662 -10.62 44.64 -63.71
C THR A 662 -11.46 45.72 -64.42
N PRO A 663 -10.92 46.91 -64.83
CA PRO A 663 -9.74 47.74 -64.41
C PRO A 663 -10.05 49.28 -64.54
N PRO A 664 -9.14 50.25 -64.86
CA PRO A 664 -7.64 50.31 -64.90
C PRO A 664 -6.93 51.56 -64.31
N ASP A 665 -5.59 51.42 -64.17
CA ASP A 665 -4.47 52.37 -64.43
C ASP A 665 -4.37 53.72 -63.67
N LYS A 666 -3.23 54.34 -63.30
CA LYS A 666 -1.76 54.21 -63.54
C LYS A 666 -1.04 55.25 -62.66
N LYS A 667 0.14 54.94 -62.07
CA LYS A 667 1.43 55.70 -62.15
C LYS A 667 2.46 55.27 -61.10
N ARG A 668 3.73 55.43 -61.51
CA ARG A 668 5.03 55.01 -60.93
C ARG A 668 5.61 56.04 -59.95
N ASP A 669 6.58 55.60 -59.13
CA ASP A 669 7.99 56.09 -58.99
C ASP A 669 8.63 55.46 -57.71
N SER A 670 9.69 54.62 -57.81
CA SER A 670 11.16 54.87 -57.67
C SER A 670 11.58 55.43 -56.28
N ALA A 671 12.76 55.20 -55.69
CA ALA A 671 13.87 54.23 -55.68
C ALA A 671 14.79 54.61 -54.47
N GLU A 672 15.78 53.77 -54.17
CA GLU A 672 17.05 54.04 -53.44
C GLU A 672 17.21 53.89 -51.90
N SER A 673 18.26 53.14 -51.58
CA SER A 673 19.09 53.05 -50.34
C SER A 673 20.49 53.67 -50.65
N PRO A 674 21.57 53.65 -49.82
CA PRO A 674 21.82 53.23 -48.43
C PRO A 674 22.76 54.22 -47.62
N SER A 675 23.18 53.88 -46.39
CA SER A 675 24.59 54.06 -45.93
C SER A 675 24.89 53.48 -44.54
N LEU A 676 26.13 53.00 -44.40
CA LEU A 676 26.75 52.32 -43.26
C LEU A 676 27.31 53.28 -42.20
N SER A 677 27.36 52.83 -40.95
CA SER A 677 28.48 53.12 -40.04
C SER A 677 28.70 51.97 -39.04
N ARG A 678 29.97 51.76 -38.72
CA ARG A 678 30.58 50.56 -38.11
C ARG A 678 31.13 50.95 -36.74
N GLY A 679 30.95 50.12 -35.71
CA GLY A 679 31.71 50.27 -34.45
C GLY A 679 31.27 49.37 -33.29
N GLY A 680 32.19 48.51 -32.84
CA GLY A 680 32.40 48.18 -31.42
C GLY A 680 31.71 46.94 -30.85
N ALA A 681 32.52 45.98 -30.36
CA ALA A 681 32.17 44.65 -29.87
C ALA A 681 31.80 44.57 -28.38
N THR A 682 30.88 43.67 -27.99
CA THR A 682 31.07 42.46 -27.16
C THR A 682 29.73 41.91 -26.62
N PRO A 683 29.54 40.58 -26.50
CA PRO A 683 28.25 39.96 -26.20
C PRO A 683 28.06 39.70 -24.69
N THR A 684 26.88 40.04 -24.15
CA THR A 684 26.48 39.64 -22.79
C THR A 684 25.18 38.84 -22.84
N SER A 685 25.28 37.59 -22.37
CA SER A 685 24.28 36.63 -21.84
C SER A 685 22.80 36.70 -22.28
N PRO A 686 22.17 35.56 -22.65
CA PRO A 686 20.74 35.52 -22.93
C PRO A 686 19.93 35.74 -21.65
N ALA A 687 19.05 36.74 -21.68
CA ALA A 687 18.08 36.99 -20.62
C ALA A 687 17.10 35.80 -20.51
N GLU A 688 16.97 35.25 -19.30
CA GLU A 688 15.96 34.25 -18.95
C GLU A 688 14.57 34.69 -19.40
N ALA A 689 13.98 33.95 -20.34
CA ALA A 689 12.60 34.13 -20.75
C ALA A 689 11.69 33.75 -19.57
N LYS A 690 10.93 34.73 -19.06
CA LYS A 690 9.88 34.47 -18.06
C LYS A 690 8.93 33.38 -18.61
N PRO A 691 8.55 32.37 -17.80
CA PRO A 691 7.57 31.39 -18.22
C PRO A 691 6.29 32.11 -18.65
N VAL A 692 5.79 31.77 -19.83
CA VAL A 692 4.52 32.30 -20.34
C VAL A 692 3.40 31.82 -19.42
N GLU A 693 2.90 32.69 -18.54
CA GLU A 693 1.74 32.39 -17.69
C GLU A 693 0.55 31.99 -18.57
N ARG A 694 0.13 30.71 -18.52
CA ARG A 694 -1.09 30.28 -19.19
C ARG A 694 -2.29 30.95 -18.52
N ALA A 695 -3.16 31.57 -19.32
CA ALA A 695 -4.41 32.13 -18.82
C ALA A 695 -5.29 31.00 -18.27
N VAL A 696 -5.66 31.07 -17.00
CA VAL A 696 -6.63 30.17 -16.39
C VAL A 696 -8.03 30.66 -16.77
N GLU A 697 -8.62 30.03 -17.77
CA GLU A 697 -9.99 30.29 -18.21
C GLU A 697 -10.99 29.75 -17.17
N ALA A 698 -12.09 30.49 -16.96
CA ALA A 698 -13.13 30.06 -16.04
C ALA A 698 -13.85 28.82 -16.59
N ARG A 699 -14.15 27.86 -15.71
CA ARG A 699 -14.94 26.68 -16.09
C ARG A 699 -16.37 27.09 -16.52
N PRO A 700 -17.01 26.33 -17.43
CA PRO A 700 -18.38 26.59 -17.86
C PRO A 700 -19.37 26.66 -16.70
N VAL A 701 -20.45 27.42 -16.88
CA VAL A 701 -21.51 27.57 -15.85
C VAL A 701 -22.29 26.25 -15.65
N ASP A 702 -22.45 25.46 -16.71
CA ASP A 702 -23.30 24.27 -16.76
C ASP A 702 -22.52 22.96 -16.53
N ASP A 703 -21.58 22.95 -15.58
CA ASP A 703 -20.94 21.71 -15.15
C ASP A 703 -21.92 20.88 -14.31
N ALA A 704 -22.29 19.69 -14.78
CA ALA A 704 -23.26 18.79 -14.15
C ALA A 704 -22.86 18.34 -12.73
N LEU A 705 -21.59 18.50 -12.35
CA LEU A 705 -21.09 18.22 -11.00
C LEU A 705 -20.78 19.49 -10.19
N GLY A 706 -21.12 20.68 -10.70
CA GLY A 706 -20.83 21.96 -10.07
C GLY A 706 -21.42 22.11 -8.66
N SER A 707 -22.56 21.47 -8.40
CA SER A 707 -23.28 21.47 -7.13
C SER A 707 -22.56 20.72 -6.01
N MET A 708 -21.66 19.78 -6.33
CA MET A 708 -21.06 18.88 -5.36
C MET A 708 -20.32 19.64 -4.26
N VAL A 709 -20.65 19.35 -3.00
CA VAL A 709 -19.96 19.91 -1.83
C VAL A 709 -18.66 19.14 -1.61
N ARG A 710 -17.53 19.84 -1.60
CA ARG A 710 -16.19 19.23 -1.59
C ARG A 710 -15.51 19.32 -0.22
N CYS A 711 -15.77 20.39 0.53
CA CYS A 711 -15.22 20.58 1.86
C CYS A 711 -16.20 21.31 2.77
N LEU A 712 -16.11 21.00 4.07
CA LEU A 712 -16.90 21.60 5.14
C LEU A 712 -15.95 21.90 6.30
N THR A 713 -16.11 23.05 6.94
CA THR A 713 -15.24 23.45 8.06
C THR A 713 -16.02 24.30 9.05
N PHE A 714 -16.13 23.81 10.29
CA PHE A 714 -16.58 24.61 11.42
C PHE A 714 -15.41 25.42 11.98
N VAL A 715 -15.66 26.69 12.27
CA VAL A 715 -14.67 27.56 12.90
C VAL A 715 -15.33 28.76 13.58
N ARG A 716 -14.79 29.20 14.71
CA ARG A 716 -15.21 30.44 15.37
C ARG A 716 -14.32 31.58 14.91
N THR A 717 -14.87 32.56 14.19
CA THR A 717 -14.06 33.62 13.58
C THR A 717 -14.83 34.93 13.37
N TYR A 718 -14.12 35.98 12.99
CA TYR A 718 -14.68 37.28 12.64
C TYR A 718 -15.32 37.21 11.25
N ILE A 719 -16.64 37.41 11.15
CA ILE A 719 -17.30 37.50 9.83
C ILE A 719 -18.29 38.66 9.73
N ILE A 720 -18.97 38.97 10.84
CA ILE A 720 -19.90 40.08 10.99
C ILE A 720 -19.19 41.30 11.59
N SER A 721 -18.48 41.11 12.71
CA SER A 721 -17.78 42.16 13.45
C SER A 721 -16.28 41.89 13.53
N VAL A 722 -15.48 42.94 13.72
CA VAL A 722 -14.03 42.87 14.00
C VAL A 722 -13.76 42.63 15.49
N GLN A 723 -14.73 42.89 16.36
CA GLN A 723 -14.58 42.78 17.82
C GLN A 723 -15.02 41.42 18.36
N ASN A 724 -16.06 40.82 17.76
CA ASN A 724 -16.66 39.59 18.26
C ASN A 724 -16.49 38.46 17.24
N THR A 725 -15.99 37.31 17.71
CA THR A 725 -15.97 36.07 16.93
C THR A 725 -17.33 35.39 16.98
N THR A 726 -17.73 34.82 15.86
CA THR A 726 -19.00 34.10 15.71
C THR A 726 -18.74 32.67 15.25
N PRO A 727 -19.47 31.67 15.77
CA PRO A 727 -19.45 30.33 15.20
C PRO A 727 -19.90 30.35 13.74
N THR A 728 -19.12 29.72 12.86
CA THR A 728 -19.39 29.68 11.42
C THR A 728 -19.19 28.29 10.83
N LEU A 729 -19.92 28.00 9.77
CA LEU A 729 -19.69 26.86 8.89
C LEU A 729 -19.32 27.37 7.49
N TRP A 730 -18.19 26.89 6.97
CA TRP A 730 -17.72 27.19 5.62
C TRP A 730 -17.92 25.96 4.75
N ALA A 731 -18.55 26.13 3.59
CA ALA A 731 -18.81 25.06 2.64
C ALA A 731 -18.29 25.41 1.25
N GLY A 732 -17.35 24.62 0.73
CA GLY A 732 -16.79 24.79 -0.60
C GLY A 732 -17.42 23.82 -1.61
N THR A 733 -17.76 24.32 -2.80
CA THR A 733 -18.36 23.54 -3.89
C THR A 733 -17.40 23.26 -5.03
N ASN A 734 -17.80 22.37 -5.93
CA ASN A 734 -17.05 22.02 -7.12
C ASN A 734 -17.02 23.16 -8.17
N ASN A 735 -18.00 24.08 -8.16
CA ASN A 735 -18.03 25.27 -9.04
C ASN A 735 -17.28 26.50 -8.46
N GLY A 736 -16.48 26.32 -7.41
CA GLY A 736 -15.69 27.41 -6.84
C GLY A 736 -16.50 28.40 -5.99
N THR A 737 -17.71 28.03 -5.57
CA THR A 737 -18.52 28.81 -4.62
C THR A 737 -18.20 28.40 -3.20
N VAL A 738 -18.02 29.37 -2.31
CA VAL A 738 -17.85 29.17 -0.86
C VAL A 738 -19.02 29.82 -0.13
N TYR A 739 -19.84 29.01 0.52
CA TYR A 739 -20.91 29.47 1.39
C TYR A 739 -20.39 29.62 2.81
N VAL A 740 -20.77 30.71 3.48
CA VAL A 740 -20.40 30.99 4.86
C VAL A 740 -21.67 31.18 5.66
N PHE A 741 -21.95 30.22 6.55
CA PHE A 741 -23.08 30.26 7.46
C PHE A 741 -22.63 30.78 8.82
N THR A 742 -23.49 31.58 9.45
CA THR A 742 -23.35 32.03 10.83
C THR A 742 -24.26 31.18 11.71
N ILE A 743 -23.72 30.70 12.82
CA ILE A 743 -24.40 29.77 13.72
C ILE A 743 -24.59 30.46 15.08
N SER A 744 -25.84 30.49 15.54
CA SER A 744 -26.19 30.91 16.89
C SER A 744 -26.39 29.67 17.75
N ILE A 745 -25.47 29.47 18.70
CA ILE A 745 -25.45 28.33 19.61
C ILE A 745 -26.05 28.81 20.95
N PRO A 746 -27.11 28.17 21.47
CA PRO A 746 -27.64 28.48 22.79
C PRO A 746 -26.60 28.33 23.89
N ALA A 747 -26.78 29.02 25.02
CA ALA A 747 -25.93 28.85 26.19
C ALA A 747 -25.99 27.39 26.70
N SER A 748 -24.90 26.89 27.30
CA SER A 748 -24.78 25.48 27.71
C SER A 748 -25.94 24.99 28.57
N SER A 749 -26.49 25.84 29.46
CA SER A 749 -27.66 25.51 30.29
C SER A 749 -28.94 25.28 29.49
N LYS A 750 -29.07 25.93 28.32
CA LYS A 750 -30.24 25.87 27.45
C LYS A 750 -30.02 25.04 26.18
N ARG A 751 -28.86 24.39 26.03
CA ARG A 751 -28.47 23.68 24.80
C ARG A 751 -29.41 22.52 24.43
N ILE A 752 -30.08 21.95 25.42
CA ILE A 752 -31.04 20.85 25.28
C ILE A 752 -32.47 21.39 25.02
N GLU A 753 -32.76 22.63 25.42
CA GLU A 753 -34.10 23.24 25.40
C GLU A 753 -34.33 24.17 24.21
N GLU A 754 -33.31 24.94 23.80
CA GLU A 754 -33.37 25.85 22.64
C GLU A 754 -32.74 25.22 21.39
N ASN A 755 -33.23 25.62 20.20
CA ASN A 755 -32.72 25.14 18.92
C ASN A 755 -31.49 25.95 18.49
N VAL A 756 -30.54 25.27 17.85
CA VAL A 756 -29.43 25.94 17.14
C VAL A 756 -29.98 26.60 15.88
N ASN A 757 -29.62 27.87 15.65
CA ASN A 757 -30.00 28.58 14.43
C ASN A 757 -28.80 28.73 13.50
N CYS A 758 -28.97 28.44 12.22
CA CYS A 758 -27.93 28.53 11.20
C CYS A 758 -28.45 29.30 10.00
N GLN A 759 -27.81 30.41 9.66
CA GLN A 759 -28.22 31.29 8.57
C GLN A 759 -27.07 31.53 7.60
N LEU A 760 -27.38 31.64 6.30
CA LEU A 760 -26.39 31.97 5.28
C LEU A 760 -25.97 33.44 5.43
N GLY A 761 -24.71 33.68 5.79
CA GLY A 761 -24.18 35.02 6.02
C GLY A 761 -23.50 35.62 4.79
N LYS A 762 -22.66 34.83 4.09
CA LYS A 762 -21.95 35.28 2.88
C LYS A 762 -21.85 34.18 1.83
N GLU A 763 -21.77 34.60 0.58
CA GLU A 763 -21.48 33.75 -0.56
C GLU A 763 -20.30 34.33 -1.34
N ILE A 764 -19.23 33.54 -1.49
CA ILE A 764 -17.99 33.96 -2.14
C ILE A 764 -17.81 33.13 -3.40
N GLN A 765 -17.92 33.77 -4.57
CA GLN A 765 -17.64 33.11 -5.85
C GLN A 765 -16.19 33.36 -6.28
N LEU A 766 -15.42 32.29 -6.44
CA LEU A 766 -14.09 32.38 -7.05
C LEU A 766 -14.22 32.63 -8.56
N LYS A 767 -13.52 33.65 -9.07
CA LYS A 767 -13.57 34.06 -10.48
C LYS A 767 -13.21 32.94 -11.47
N HIS A 768 -12.29 32.06 -11.09
CA HIS A 768 -11.82 30.96 -11.93
C HIS A 768 -12.69 29.70 -11.84
N ARG A 769 -13.64 29.64 -10.89
CA ARG A 769 -14.64 28.55 -10.75
C ARG A 769 -14.06 27.15 -10.61
N ALA A 770 -12.82 27.02 -10.14
CA ALA A 770 -12.25 25.70 -9.85
C ALA A 770 -12.79 25.16 -8.52
N PRO A 771 -12.90 23.82 -8.38
CA PRO A 771 -13.37 23.18 -7.17
C PRO A 771 -12.61 23.63 -5.93
N VAL A 772 -13.35 23.98 -4.87
CA VAL A 772 -12.77 24.33 -3.58
C VAL A 772 -12.42 23.04 -2.85
N ILE A 773 -11.13 22.83 -2.59
CA ILE A 773 -10.62 21.61 -1.95
C ILE A 773 -10.70 21.72 -0.43
N ALA A 774 -10.42 22.90 0.13
CA ALA A 774 -10.42 23.12 1.56
C ALA A 774 -10.48 24.61 1.90
N VAL A 775 -11.01 24.89 3.08
CA VAL A 775 -11.05 26.22 3.71
C VAL A 775 -10.43 26.07 5.09
N SER A 776 -9.48 26.95 5.41
CA SER A 776 -8.82 26.96 6.72
C SER A 776 -8.72 28.39 7.23
N VAL A 777 -8.75 28.59 8.54
CA VAL A 777 -8.63 29.91 9.15
C VAL A 777 -7.39 29.94 10.01
N ILE A 778 -6.63 31.02 9.89
CA ILE A 778 -5.41 31.30 10.65
C ILE A 778 -5.59 32.58 11.46
N ASP A 779 -4.96 32.65 12.62
CA ASP A 779 -5.04 33.80 13.52
C ASP A 779 -4.10 34.94 13.07
N GLY A 780 -3.97 35.97 13.93
CA GLY A 780 -3.02 37.06 13.71
C GLY A 780 -1.56 36.60 13.65
N ALA A 781 -1.21 35.60 14.46
CA ALA A 781 0.10 34.99 14.61
C ALA A 781 0.37 33.83 13.62
N VAL A 782 -0.55 33.59 12.67
CA VAL A 782 -0.42 32.57 11.62
C VAL A 782 -0.60 31.13 12.14
N ASN A 783 -1.05 30.95 13.38
CA ASN A 783 -1.42 29.64 13.89
C ASN A 783 -2.79 29.24 13.32
N ALA A 784 -3.01 27.93 13.19
CA ALA A 784 -4.33 27.41 12.90
C ALA A 784 -5.29 27.87 14.00
N VAL A 785 -6.41 28.49 13.62
CA VAL A 785 -7.48 28.74 14.58
C VAL A 785 -8.11 27.39 14.86
N GLU A 786 -7.72 26.80 15.99
CA GLU A 786 -8.40 25.62 16.49
C GLU A 786 -9.88 25.93 16.70
N GLN A 787 -10.68 24.88 16.70
CA GLN A 787 -12.12 24.96 16.82
C GLN A 787 -12.59 25.66 18.12
N GLU A 788 -11.68 25.86 19.09
CA GLU A 788 -11.83 26.77 20.21
C GLU A 788 -10.52 27.52 20.56
N THR A 789 -10.36 28.75 20.11
CA THR A 789 -9.50 29.71 20.81
C THR A 789 -10.34 30.46 21.83
N LYS A 790 -9.94 30.42 23.11
CA LYS A 790 -10.46 31.38 24.11
C LYS A 790 -10.23 32.78 23.56
N PRO A 791 -11.22 33.69 23.60
CA PRO A 791 -11.00 35.07 23.20
C PRO A 791 -9.96 35.67 24.13
N SER A 792 -8.73 35.82 23.65
CA SER A 792 -7.74 36.69 24.26
C SER A 792 -7.99 38.10 23.72
N ASP A 793 -8.05 39.09 24.61
CA ASP A 793 -8.52 40.46 24.35
C ASP A 793 -7.64 41.27 23.37
N THR A 794 -6.61 40.68 22.75
CA THR A 794 -5.60 41.42 21.94
C THR A 794 -5.13 40.72 20.66
N ILE A 795 -5.92 39.84 20.03
CA ILE A 795 -5.48 39.15 18.79
C ILE A 795 -5.83 39.98 17.53
N PRO A 796 -4.87 40.17 16.59
CA PRO A 796 -5.14 40.76 15.27
C PRO A 796 -6.25 40.01 14.52
N PRO A 797 -6.97 40.65 13.59
CA PRO A 797 -8.03 39.99 12.84
C PRO A 797 -7.54 38.74 12.11
N HIS A 798 -8.35 37.68 12.17
CA HIS A 798 -8.07 36.39 11.52
C HIS A 798 -7.95 36.53 9.99
N LYS A 799 -7.38 35.50 9.36
CA LYS A 799 -7.30 35.39 7.90
C LYS A 799 -7.88 34.03 7.47
N VAL A 800 -8.55 33.99 6.33
CA VAL A 800 -9.07 32.74 5.75
C VAL A 800 -8.25 32.36 4.53
N VAL A 801 -7.82 31.10 4.49
CA VAL A 801 -7.14 30.44 3.38
C VAL A 801 -8.19 29.63 2.63
N ILE A 802 -8.47 30.02 1.38
CA ILE A 802 -9.36 29.29 0.47
C ILE A 802 -8.51 28.64 -0.60
N CYS A 803 -8.49 27.30 -0.60
CA CYS A 803 -7.75 26.50 -1.55
C CYS A 803 -8.69 25.87 -2.56
N SER A 804 -8.47 26.18 -3.83
CA SER A 804 -9.11 25.51 -4.96
C SER A 804 -8.09 24.62 -5.68
N GLU A 805 -8.56 23.77 -6.61
CA GLU A 805 -7.65 22.95 -7.43
C GLU A 805 -6.59 23.77 -8.17
N GLU A 806 -6.85 25.04 -8.48
CA GLU A 806 -5.97 25.84 -9.34
C GLU A 806 -5.24 26.97 -8.63
N GLN A 807 -5.80 27.48 -7.53
CA GLN A 807 -5.32 28.65 -6.82
C GLN A 807 -5.50 28.51 -5.30
N ILE A 808 -4.52 29.03 -4.56
CA ILE A 808 -4.61 29.26 -3.12
C ILE A 808 -4.75 30.76 -2.90
N LYS A 809 -5.76 31.19 -2.15
CA LYS A 809 -6.03 32.61 -1.85
C LYS A 809 -6.19 32.82 -0.36
N ILE A 810 -5.56 33.87 0.16
CA ILE A 810 -5.71 34.30 1.55
C ILE A 810 -6.48 35.62 1.58
N PHE A 811 -7.49 35.70 2.42
CA PHE A 811 -8.30 36.90 2.64
C PHE A 811 -8.25 37.32 4.11
N THR A 812 -8.28 38.63 4.37
CA THR A 812 -8.41 39.16 5.73
C THR A 812 -9.87 39.10 6.18
N LEU A 813 -10.11 38.73 7.43
CA LEU A 813 -11.44 38.73 8.04
C LEU A 813 -11.65 39.98 8.90
N PRO A 814 -12.89 40.49 9.04
CA PRO A 814 -14.12 40.08 8.35
C PRO A 814 -14.28 40.67 6.94
N SER A 815 -13.37 41.57 6.52
CA SER A 815 -13.51 42.38 5.30
C SER A 815 -13.44 41.61 3.97
N LEU A 816 -12.94 40.37 4.01
CA LEU A 816 -12.67 39.51 2.86
C LEU A 816 -11.81 40.18 1.78
N LYS A 817 -10.90 41.08 2.18
CA LYS A 817 -9.95 41.68 1.25
C LYS A 817 -8.84 40.67 0.92
N PRO A 818 -8.52 40.43 -0.36
CA PRO A 818 -7.47 39.50 -0.75
C PRO A 818 -6.10 40.02 -0.32
N LEU A 819 -5.35 39.20 0.40
CA LEU A 819 -4.00 39.51 0.90
C LEU A 819 -2.94 38.91 -0.03
N CYS A 820 -3.00 37.59 -0.22
CA CYS A 820 -2.05 36.84 -1.04
C CYS A 820 -2.78 35.86 -1.95
N LYS A 821 -2.18 35.54 -3.10
CA LYS A 821 -2.65 34.48 -3.99
C LYS A 821 -1.47 33.75 -4.64
N LEU A 822 -1.58 32.44 -4.73
CA LEU A 822 -0.69 31.57 -5.50
C LEU A 822 -1.51 30.91 -6.62
N LYS A 823 -1.09 31.07 -7.88
CA LYS A 823 -1.75 30.49 -9.05
C LYS A 823 -1.00 29.25 -9.55
N LEU A 824 -1.11 28.14 -8.83
CA LEU A 824 -0.32 26.94 -9.08
C LEU A 824 -0.47 26.39 -10.51
N THR A 825 -1.71 26.29 -11.02
CA THR A 825 -1.93 25.75 -12.37
C THR A 825 -1.46 26.69 -13.47
N ALA A 826 -1.49 28.01 -13.24
CA ALA A 826 -1.03 28.99 -14.22
C ALA A 826 0.50 29.00 -14.35
N SER A 827 1.21 28.81 -13.23
CA SER A 827 2.67 28.84 -13.20
C SER A 827 3.30 27.49 -13.56
N GLU A 828 2.72 26.38 -13.12
CA GLU A 828 3.34 25.04 -13.21
C GLU A 828 2.48 23.98 -13.90
N GLY A 829 1.20 24.26 -14.20
CA GLY A 829 0.27 23.24 -14.69
C GLY A 829 -0.15 22.21 -13.65
N ALA A 830 0.35 22.32 -12.41
CA ALA A 830 -0.05 21.47 -11.27
C ALA A 830 -1.39 21.92 -10.67
N ARG A 831 -2.13 20.96 -10.13
CA ARG A 831 -3.42 21.14 -9.45
C ARG A 831 -3.36 20.61 -8.02
N VAL A 832 -3.97 21.35 -7.11
CA VAL A 832 -4.05 21.00 -5.68
C VAL A 832 -4.98 19.81 -5.48
N ARG A 833 -4.53 18.79 -4.76
CA ARG A 833 -5.32 17.60 -4.37
C ARG A 833 -5.69 17.59 -2.90
N ARG A 834 -4.76 17.98 -2.03
CA ARG A 834 -4.99 18.06 -0.59
C ARG A 834 -4.13 19.15 0.02
N ILE A 835 -4.64 19.78 1.07
CA ILE A 835 -3.89 20.73 1.88
C ILE A 835 -4.07 20.43 3.36
N ALA A 836 -3.08 20.80 4.16
CA ALA A 836 -3.14 20.76 5.61
C ALA A 836 -2.25 21.85 6.21
N LEU A 837 -2.61 22.35 7.38
CA LEU A 837 -1.74 23.17 8.20
C LEU A 837 -0.89 22.25 9.08
N SER A 838 0.41 22.48 9.10
CA SER A 838 1.35 21.69 9.90
C SER A 838 2.36 22.59 10.57
N ASN A 839 2.77 22.20 11.77
CA ASN A 839 3.71 22.90 12.62
C ASN A 839 5.10 22.26 12.44
N PHE A 840 6.08 23.10 12.15
CA PHE A 840 7.48 22.72 12.01
C PHE A 840 8.28 23.32 13.16
N THR A 841 9.12 22.50 13.78
CA THR A 841 9.85 22.87 14.99
C THR A 841 11.33 22.56 14.79
N ALA A 842 12.19 23.53 15.06
CA ALA A 842 13.65 23.37 15.06
C ALA A 842 14.22 24.15 16.24
N HIS A 843 14.86 23.43 17.18
CA HIS A 843 15.36 24.02 18.43
C HIS A 843 14.26 24.81 19.17
N ASN A 844 14.42 26.14 19.31
CA ASN A 844 13.44 27.03 19.95
C ASN A 844 12.51 27.75 18.96
N HIS A 845 12.59 27.40 17.66
CA HIS A 845 11.84 28.07 16.60
C HIS A 845 10.67 27.20 16.12
N HIS A 846 9.51 27.85 15.94
CA HIS A 846 8.27 27.20 15.51
C HIS A 846 7.66 27.98 14.34
N GLU A 847 7.36 27.29 13.24
CA GLU A 847 6.67 27.87 12.09
C GLU A 847 5.45 27.02 11.69
N THR A 848 4.29 27.66 11.54
CA THR A 848 3.12 27.04 10.90
C THR A 848 3.22 27.23 9.40
N CYS A 849 3.20 26.12 8.65
CA CYS A 849 3.24 26.13 7.19
C CYS A 849 2.02 25.41 6.60
N LEU A 850 1.72 25.73 5.33
CA LEU A 850 0.69 25.06 4.55
C LEU A 850 1.33 23.97 3.69
N LEU A 851 0.97 22.72 3.95
CA LEU A 851 1.27 21.59 3.09
C LEU A 851 0.31 21.53 1.91
N CYS A 852 0.82 21.26 0.73
CA CYS A 852 0.04 21.16 -0.50
C CYS A 852 0.49 19.95 -1.33
N LEU A 853 -0.36 18.94 -1.42
CA LEU A 853 -0.18 17.82 -2.35
C LEU A 853 -0.75 18.20 -3.73
N THR A 854 0.03 17.97 -4.78
CA THR A 854 -0.38 18.20 -6.17
C THR A 854 -0.86 16.92 -6.87
N ASN A 855 -1.52 17.05 -8.01
CA ASN A 855 -1.88 15.93 -8.88
C ASN A 855 -0.68 15.28 -9.58
N LEU A 856 0.51 15.88 -9.48
CA LEU A 856 1.76 15.32 -9.99
C LEU A 856 2.45 14.42 -8.94
N GLY A 857 1.89 14.34 -7.72
CA GLY A 857 2.47 13.58 -6.61
C GLY A 857 3.55 14.35 -5.83
N GLU A 858 3.66 15.65 -6.05
CA GLU A 858 4.58 16.53 -5.32
C GLU A 858 3.92 17.08 -4.06
N THR A 859 4.66 17.13 -2.96
CA THR A 859 4.27 17.86 -1.75
C THR A 859 5.08 19.15 -1.66
N ILE A 860 4.37 20.27 -1.62
CA ILE A 860 4.93 21.62 -1.52
C ILE A 860 4.68 22.14 -0.11
N VAL A 861 5.72 22.63 0.55
CA VAL A 861 5.62 23.34 1.83
C VAL A 861 5.60 24.84 1.55
N LEU A 862 4.52 25.52 1.95
CA LEU A 862 4.32 26.95 1.73
C LEU A 862 4.35 27.71 3.06
N SER A 863 5.14 28.79 3.14
CA SER A 863 5.09 29.69 4.28
C SER A 863 3.80 30.49 4.30
N LEU A 864 3.35 30.85 5.49
CA LEU A 864 2.18 31.70 5.68
C LEU A 864 2.60 33.02 6.36
N PRO A 865 1.94 34.15 6.03
CA PRO A 865 0.85 34.30 5.05
C PRO A 865 1.32 34.56 3.60
N GLU A 866 2.62 34.63 3.32
CA GLU A 866 3.13 35.05 2.00
C GLU A 866 2.99 34.00 0.89
N LEU A 867 2.67 32.74 1.23
CA LEU A 867 2.62 31.61 0.30
C LEU A 867 3.95 31.40 -0.46
N ARG A 868 5.10 31.64 0.19
CA ARG A 868 6.41 31.38 -0.40
C ARG A 868 6.79 29.91 -0.24
N ARG A 869 7.33 29.31 -1.29
CA ARG A 869 7.78 27.93 -1.28
C ARG A 869 8.99 27.77 -0.37
N GLN A 870 8.92 26.79 0.53
CA GLN A 870 10.02 26.36 1.38
C GLN A 870 10.70 25.15 0.73
N ILE A 871 9.97 24.07 0.49
CA ILE A 871 10.50 22.89 -0.21
C ILE A 871 9.46 22.31 -1.16
N ILE A 872 9.93 21.59 -2.17
CA ILE A 872 9.13 20.76 -3.06
C ILE A 872 9.73 19.36 -3.00
N ALA A 873 8.92 18.36 -2.66
CA ALA A 873 9.32 16.97 -2.58
C ALA A 873 8.49 16.12 -3.55
N ALA A 874 9.14 15.33 -4.40
CA ALA A 874 8.48 14.32 -5.21
C ALA A 874 8.16 13.09 -4.34
N VAL A 875 6.94 13.01 -3.83
CA VAL A 875 6.55 11.99 -2.83
C VAL A 875 5.98 10.75 -3.50
N ILE A 876 5.08 10.96 -4.47
CA ILE A 876 4.31 9.92 -5.14
C ILE A 876 4.52 10.07 -6.65
N ARG A 877 4.50 8.96 -7.38
CA ARG A 877 4.52 8.99 -8.85
C ARG A 877 3.21 9.59 -9.37
N ARG A 878 3.26 10.42 -10.42
CA ARG A 878 2.04 11.05 -10.99
C ARG A 878 1.01 10.03 -11.50
N GLU A 879 1.47 8.84 -11.87
CA GLU A 879 0.64 7.72 -12.34
C GLU A 879 -0.11 7.03 -11.19
N ASP A 880 0.39 7.14 -9.96
CA ASP A 880 -0.20 6.51 -8.77
C ASP A 880 -1.31 7.40 -8.19
N ILE A 881 -2.46 7.33 -8.87
CA ILE A 881 -3.68 8.04 -8.49
C ILE A 881 -4.18 7.60 -7.10
N ASN A 882 -3.96 6.33 -6.75
CA ASN A 882 -4.43 5.76 -5.48
C ASN A 882 -3.63 6.34 -4.31
N GLY A 883 -2.29 6.35 -4.41
CA GLY A 883 -1.42 7.02 -3.45
C GLY A 883 -1.77 8.49 -3.29
N ILE A 884 -1.93 9.24 -4.40
CA ILE A 884 -2.29 10.67 -4.35
C ILE A 884 -3.64 10.90 -3.66
N SER A 885 -4.63 10.04 -3.91
CA SER A 885 -5.98 10.20 -3.35
C SER A 885 -6.06 9.85 -1.86
N SER A 886 -5.25 8.88 -1.41
CA SER A 886 -5.25 8.35 -0.05
C SER A 886 -4.35 9.11 0.91
N LEU A 887 -3.38 9.89 0.40
CA LEU A 887 -2.42 10.61 1.24
C LEU A 887 -3.09 11.50 2.28
N THR A 888 -2.79 11.27 3.56
CA THR A 888 -3.23 12.10 4.69
C THR A 888 -2.02 12.74 5.36
N PHE A 889 -2.12 14.04 5.64
CA PHE A 889 -1.10 14.81 6.36
C PHE A 889 -1.33 14.76 7.87
N THR A 890 -0.25 14.84 8.62
CA THR A 890 -0.24 14.97 10.08
C THR A 890 -0.04 16.43 10.50
N LYS A 891 -0.23 16.75 11.80
CA LYS A 891 0.06 18.08 12.33
C LYS A 891 1.55 18.43 12.36
N HIS A 892 2.44 17.43 12.30
CA HIS A 892 3.90 17.61 12.52
C HIS A 892 4.75 17.48 11.25
N GLY A 893 4.13 17.54 10.06
CA GLY A 893 4.85 17.50 8.79
C GLY A 893 5.15 16.08 8.28
N GLU A 894 4.56 15.04 8.86
CA GLU A 894 4.51 13.70 8.28
C GLU A 894 3.29 13.52 7.38
N ALA A 895 3.36 12.55 6.46
CA ALA A 895 2.24 12.12 5.63
C ALA A 895 2.24 10.60 5.45
N LEU A 896 1.05 10.02 5.31
CA LEU A 896 0.85 8.60 5.08
C LEU A 896 -0.01 8.42 3.83
N TYR A 897 0.38 7.52 2.93
CA TYR A 897 -0.41 7.19 1.74
C TYR A 897 -0.38 5.69 1.46
N MET A 898 -1.44 5.17 0.82
CA MET A 898 -1.51 3.78 0.40
C MET A 898 -0.53 3.58 -0.77
N HIS A 899 0.56 2.85 -0.53
CA HIS A 899 1.54 2.49 -1.55
C HIS A 899 1.03 1.33 -2.43
N SER A 900 0.32 0.40 -1.80
CA SER A 900 -0.43 -0.69 -2.43
C SER A 900 -1.83 -0.74 -1.82
N SER A 901 -2.64 -1.75 -2.15
CA SER A 901 -3.91 -1.98 -1.43
C SER A 901 -3.67 -2.34 0.03
N SER A 902 -2.58 -3.04 0.34
CA SER A 902 -2.29 -3.68 1.63
C SER A 902 -1.24 -2.95 2.48
N GLU A 903 -0.55 -1.95 1.90
CA GLU A 903 0.57 -1.23 2.53
C GLU A 903 0.41 0.29 2.47
N ILE A 904 0.86 0.93 3.54
CA ILE A 904 0.95 2.37 3.69
C ILE A 904 2.42 2.78 3.75
N GLN A 905 2.82 3.73 2.92
CA GLN A 905 4.11 4.39 3.05
C GLN A 905 3.97 5.63 3.94
N ARG A 906 4.76 5.70 5.01
CA ARG A 906 4.97 6.93 5.79
C ARG A 906 6.14 7.71 5.18
N VAL A 907 5.96 9.03 5.10
CA VAL A 907 6.98 9.99 4.68
C VAL A 907 6.98 11.18 5.62
N THR A 908 8.10 11.88 5.70
CA THR A 908 8.20 13.15 6.40
C THR A 908 8.72 14.24 5.47
N VAL A 909 8.22 15.45 5.64
CA VAL A 909 8.82 16.69 5.12
C VAL A 909 9.40 17.57 6.23
N SER A 910 9.34 17.08 7.49
CA SER A 910 9.91 17.70 8.67
C SER A 910 11.29 17.10 8.95
N ALA A 911 12.27 17.94 9.28
CA ALA A 911 13.60 17.48 9.67
C ALA A 911 13.63 16.88 11.09
N THR A 912 12.64 17.18 11.93
CA THR A 912 12.60 16.79 13.35
C THR A 912 11.56 15.72 13.68
N SER A 913 10.43 15.67 12.96
CA SER A 913 9.46 14.57 13.10
C SER A 913 9.83 13.43 12.18
N LEU A 914 10.40 12.37 12.74
CA LEU A 914 10.84 11.19 12.01
C LEU A 914 10.42 9.91 12.74
N THR A 915 9.63 9.09 12.07
CA THR A 915 9.29 7.73 12.52
C THR A 915 10.11 6.71 11.73
N VAL A 916 11.15 6.11 12.32
CA VAL A 916 12.04 5.14 11.66
C VAL A 916 12.42 4.01 12.61
N ALA A 917 12.58 2.80 12.08
CA ALA A 917 13.09 1.65 12.81
C ALA A 917 14.53 1.93 13.26
N THR A 918 14.75 1.98 14.58
CA THR A 918 16.08 2.09 15.19
C THR A 918 16.31 0.84 16.02
N CYS A 919 16.73 -0.21 15.33
CA CYS A 919 16.97 -1.52 15.90
C CYS A 919 18.40 -2.00 15.61
N HIS A 920 18.81 -3.08 16.27
CA HIS A 920 20.04 -3.79 15.97
C HIS A 920 19.90 -5.27 16.37
N LEU A 921 20.85 -6.07 15.91
CA LEU A 921 21.02 -7.46 16.31
C LEU A 921 22.28 -7.57 17.16
N ASP A 922 22.16 -8.21 18.33
CA ASP A 922 23.32 -8.61 19.13
C ASP A 922 23.84 -9.93 18.58
N LEU A 923 24.87 -9.84 17.74
CA LEU A 923 25.54 -11.00 17.18
C LEU A 923 26.75 -11.37 18.04
N PRO A 924 27.03 -12.67 18.22
CA PRO A 924 28.26 -13.12 18.86
C PRO A 924 29.51 -12.53 18.17
N PRO A 925 30.61 -12.23 18.90
CA PRO A 925 31.83 -11.64 18.34
C PRO A 925 32.47 -12.43 17.18
N SER A 926 32.16 -13.72 17.07
CA SER A 926 32.64 -14.65 16.02
C SER A 926 31.59 -14.95 14.94
N ALA A 927 30.41 -14.33 14.99
CA ALA A 927 29.32 -14.59 14.05
C ALA A 927 29.64 -14.13 12.62
N ARG A 928 30.59 -13.21 12.47
CA ARG A 928 31.11 -12.77 11.17
C ARG A 928 32.62 -12.94 11.20
N ALA A 929 33.19 -13.62 10.20
CA ALA A 929 34.64 -13.62 10.05
C ALA A 929 35.12 -12.16 9.94
N PRO A 930 36.12 -11.74 10.75
CA PRO A 930 36.63 -10.37 10.65
C PRO A 930 37.13 -10.13 9.23
N ILE A 931 36.78 -8.98 8.66
CA ILE A 931 37.24 -8.55 7.35
C ILE A 931 38.77 -8.49 7.43
N VAL A 932 39.45 -9.50 6.88
CA VAL A 932 40.88 -9.43 6.66
C VAL A 932 41.07 -8.38 5.58
N ALA A 933 41.45 -7.17 6.00
CA ALA A 933 41.97 -6.19 5.07
C ALA A 933 43.14 -6.86 4.35
N GLN A 934 42.99 -7.12 3.05
CA GLN A 934 44.10 -7.49 2.20
C GLN A 934 45.03 -6.27 2.13
N THR A 935 45.91 -6.14 3.13
CA THR A 935 47.11 -5.33 3.01
C THR A 935 47.95 -5.98 1.93
N SER A 936 48.09 -5.27 0.81
CA SER A 936 49.07 -5.53 -0.23
C SER A 936 50.44 -5.72 0.41
N GLU A 937 50.97 -6.93 0.36
CA GLU A 937 52.36 -7.24 0.68
C GLU A 937 53.26 -6.52 -0.33
N SER A 938 53.91 -5.45 0.12
CA SER A 938 55.12 -4.95 -0.52
C SER A 938 56.30 -5.39 0.33
N GLU A 939 57.02 -6.40 -0.13
CA GLU A 939 58.30 -6.83 0.46
C GLU A 939 59.30 -5.66 0.48
N SER A 940 59.79 -5.38 1.68
CA SER A 940 60.86 -4.43 1.95
C SER A 940 62.22 -5.09 1.74
N SER A 941 63.06 -4.50 0.88
CA SER A 941 64.52 -4.68 0.93
C SER A 941 65.18 -3.44 1.53
N ASP A 942 65.92 -3.70 2.60
CA ASP A 942 66.59 -2.80 3.54
C ASP A 942 67.78 -2.02 2.92
N SER A 943 67.95 -0.74 3.28
CA SER A 943 69.21 -0.18 3.86
C SER A 943 69.29 1.37 3.81
N SER A 944 69.19 1.97 5.00
CA SER A 944 69.96 3.09 5.59
C SER A 944 70.28 4.40 4.83
N LYS A 945 69.88 5.53 5.48
CA LYS A 945 70.55 6.85 5.65
C LYS A 945 70.92 7.61 4.35
N GLU A 946 70.59 8.87 4.10
CA GLU A 946 70.87 10.07 4.89
C GLU A 946 70.30 11.29 4.13
N SER A 947 70.10 12.41 4.84
CA SER A 947 69.63 13.71 4.35
C SER A 947 70.58 14.42 3.39
N LEU A 948 70.06 15.12 2.38
CA LEU A 948 70.33 16.55 2.02
C LEU A 948 69.71 16.91 0.65
N GLN A 949 69.16 18.13 0.57
CA GLN A 949 68.73 18.82 -0.66
C GLN A 949 69.96 19.38 -1.45
N PRO A 950 69.81 20.22 -2.50
CA PRO A 950 69.09 20.09 -3.78
C PRO A 950 70.04 20.40 -4.99
N VAL A 951 69.47 20.54 -6.20
CA VAL A 951 69.91 21.45 -7.30
C VAL A 951 70.69 20.83 -8.50
N GLU A 952 70.01 20.88 -9.66
CA GLU A 952 70.45 21.17 -11.05
C GLU A 952 71.47 20.28 -11.77
N VAL A 953 71.55 20.17 -13.11
CA VAL A 953 70.85 20.55 -14.37
C VAL A 953 71.62 19.79 -15.48
N VAL A 954 71.18 19.91 -16.75
CA VAL A 954 71.91 19.62 -18.01
C VAL A 954 71.63 18.19 -18.53
N LYS A 955 70.66 18.04 -19.46
CA LYS A 955 70.81 18.06 -20.95
C LYS A 955 71.61 16.85 -21.45
N GLU A 956 71.28 16.17 -22.54
CA GLU A 956 70.67 16.59 -23.80
C GLU A 956 70.38 15.31 -24.64
N ASN A 957 69.36 15.40 -25.50
CA ASN A 957 69.24 14.79 -26.83
C ASN A 957 69.37 13.26 -26.99
N GLY A 958 68.46 12.56 -27.67
CA GLY A 958 67.31 12.99 -28.44
C GLY A 958 66.93 11.95 -29.50
N ILE A 959 65.71 12.16 -30.01
CA ILE A 959 65.21 11.89 -31.37
C ILE A 959 64.47 10.57 -31.63
N GLY A 960 63.22 10.78 -32.06
CA GLY A 960 62.38 9.88 -32.86
C GLY A 960 61.18 9.34 -32.06
N GLU A 961 60.14 10.11 -31.72
CA GLU A 961 59.07 10.67 -32.60
C GLU A 961 58.46 9.56 -33.49
N GLU A 962 57.16 9.28 -33.51
CA GLU A 962 55.94 10.08 -33.24
C GLU A 962 54.93 9.22 -32.47
N GLU A 963 54.51 9.65 -31.28
CA GLU A 963 53.30 10.45 -31.01
C GLU A 963 51.99 9.66 -31.16
N SER A 964 51.36 9.22 -30.05
CA SER A 964 50.63 9.99 -29.01
C SER A 964 49.22 10.34 -29.51
N ASN A 965 48.12 10.20 -28.78
CA ASN A 965 47.77 10.53 -27.38
C ASN A 965 46.35 9.90 -27.18
N HIS A 966 45.90 9.17 -26.14
CA HIS A 966 46.01 9.33 -24.68
C HIS A 966 45.93 10.81 -24.25
N VAL A 967 44.98 11.27 -23.46
CA VAL A 967 44.72 10.90 -22.07
C VAL A 967 43.36 11.49 -21.69
N GLY A 968 42.69 10.85 -20.73
CA GLY A 968 41.43 11.33 -20.18
C GLY A 968 41.54 12.56 -19.30
N SER A 969 40.41 12.93 -18.71
CA SER A 969 40.35 13.58 -17.41
C SER A 969 38.91 13.50 -16.92
N GLY A 970 38.76 13.29 -15.61
CA GLY A 970 37.47 13.35 -14.96
C GLY A 970 36.88 14.75 -15.01
N HIS A 971 35.55 14.79 -15.03
CA HIS A 971 34.78 15.95 -14.65
C HIS A 971 33.44 15.48 -14.08
N ASP A 972 33.24 15.73 -12.79
CA ASP A 972 31.92 16.03 -12.23
C ASP A 972 31.23 17.06 -13.10
N LEU A 973 30.04 16.76 -13.63
CA LEU A 973 29.06 17.78 -14.03
C LEU A 973 27.65 17.16 -14.12
N SER A 974 26.82 17.59 -13.18
CA SER A 974 25.39 17.75 -13.37
C SER A 974 25.11 18.53 -14.66
N SER A 975 24.36 17.95 -15.62
CA SER A 975 23.52 18.76 -16.50
C SER A 975 22.36 17.96 -17.06
N VAL A 976 21.17 18.50 -16.79
CA VAL A 976 19.93 18.18 -17.47
C VAL A 976 20.04 18.74 -18.88
N GLY A 977 19.88 17.88 -19.89
CA GLY A 977 19.73 18.26 -21.29
C GLY A 977 18.36 17.80 -21.79
N ASP A 978 17.52 18.78 -22.14
CA ASP A 978 16.24 18.60 -22.82
C ASP A 978 16.39 17.78 -24.10
N ILE A 979 15.66 16.66 -24.21
CA ILE A 979 15.35 16.03 -25.50
C ILE A 979 13.86 16.20 -25.75
N THR A 980 13.59 17.05 -26.73
CA THR A 980 12.30 17.36 -27.32
C THR A 980 11.65 16.13 -27.96
N ILE A 981 10.32 16.06 -27.85
CA ILE A 981 9.44 15.14 -28.57
C ILE A 981 9.51 15.47 -30.07
N ASP A 982 10.32 14.74 -30.82
CA ASP A 982 10.10 14.34 -32.22
C ASP A 982 11.29 13.47 -32.68
N SER A 983 11.28 12.18 -32.32
CA SER A 983 11.97 11.08 -33.03
C SER A 983 11.70 9.75 -32.34
N VAL A 984 10.50 9.18 -32.52
CA VAL A 984 10.26 7.72 -32.45
C VAL A 984 9.16 7.38 -33.45
N LYS A 985 9.52 7.38 -34.72
CA LYS A 985 8.91 6.53 -35.75
C LYS A 985 10.10 5.87 -36.42
N ASP A 986 9.99 4.56 -36.60
CA ASP A 986 11.02 3.65 -37.10
C ASP A 986 11.97 3.16 -36.02
N HIS A 987 11.59 2.04 -35.39
CA HIS A 987 12.43 0.87 -35.10
C HIS A 987 11.59 -0.18 -34.37
N LEU A 988 10.66 -0.78 -35.11
CA LEU A 988 10.07 -2.08 -34.80
C LEU A 988 10.03 -2.85 -36.12
N ILE A 989 11.16 -3.41 -36.53
CA ILE A 989 11.36 -4.56 -37.42
C ILE A 989 12.86 -4.89 -37.31
N ASN A 990 13.18 -5.91 -36.52
CA ASN A 990 14.24 -6.92 -36.77
C ASN A 990 14.58 -7.66 -35.47
N SER A 991 13.91 -8.78 -35.26
CA SER A 991 14.54 -10.00 -34.75
C SER A 991 13.59 -11.17 -35.04
N SER A 992 13.95 -11.89 -36.07
CA SER A 992 13.43 -13.20 -36.45
C SER A 992 13.73 -14.23 -35.36
N ASN A 993 12.71 -14.92 -34.87
CA ASN A 993 12.76 -16.36 -34.57
C ASN A 993 11.34 -16.90 -34.52
N GLU A 994 11.09 -17.91 -35.35
CA GLU A 994 9.81 -18.57 -35.59
C GLU A 994 9.47 -19.53 -34.45
N GLU A 995 8.34 -19.32 -33.76
CA GLU A 995 7.56 -20.40 -33.15
C GLU A 995 6.07 -20.06 -33.27
N SER A 996 5.31 -21.02 -33.82
CA SER A 996 3.89 -20.94 -34.15
C SER A 996 3.01 -20.86 -32.89
N ARG A 997 2.40 -19.69 -32.65
CA ARG A 997 1.39 -19.51 -31.59
C ARG A 997 0.00 -19.88 -32.07
N VAL A 998 -0.60 -20.89 -31.44
CA VAL A 998 -2.04 -21.19 -31.53
C VAL A 998 -2.79 -20.23 -30.60
N ILE A 999 -3.76 -19.48 -31.13
CA ILE A 999 -4.65 -18.63 -30.33
C ILE A 999 -6.01 -19.31 -30.28
N THR A 1000 -6.37 -19.82 -29.10
CA THR A 1000 -7.72 -20.32 -28.82
C THR A 1000 -8.54 -19.18 -28.24
N THR A 1001 -9.69 -18.88 -28.84
CA THR A 1001 -10.60 -17.83 -28.34
C THR A 1001 -11.89 -18.51 -27.88
N GLU A 1002 -12.18 -18.45 -26.57
CA GLU A 1002 -13.44 -18.95 -26.03
C GLU A 1002 -14.53 -17.89 -26.15
N LEU A 1003 -15.67 -18.28 -26.71
CA LEU A 1003 -16.82 -17.40 -26.94
C LEU A 1003 -18.02 -17.99 -26.21
N VAL A 1004 -18.36 -17.42 -25.05
CA VAL A 1004 -19.52 -17.84 -24.24
C VAL A 1004 -20.77 -17.10 -24.74
N LYS A 1005 -21.75 -17.86 -25.24
CA LYS A 1005 -23.05 -17.34 -25.67
C LYS A 1005 -24.14 -17.84 -24.70
N ASN A 1006 -24.80 -16.92 -24.02
CA ASN A 1006 -25.96 -17.23 -23.18
C ASN A 1006 -27.24 -17.00 -23.98
N GLU A 1007 -27.96 -18.05 -24.35
CA GLU A 1007 -29.29 -17.95 -24.95
C GLU A 1007 -30.36 -18.31 -23.91
N THR A 1008 -31.31 -17.41 -23.71
CA THR A 1008 -32.44 -17.60 -22.79
C THR A 1008 -33.70 -17.82 -23.60
N THR A 1009 -34.20 -19.05 -23.65
CA THR A 1009 -35.48 -19.38 -24.30
C THR A 1009 -36.61 -19.36 -23.27
N LYS A 1010 -37.62 -18.53 -23.49
CA LYS A 1010 -38.88 -18.55 -22.73
C LYS A 1010 -39.84 -19.56 -23.38
N MET A 1011 -40.29 -20.55 -22.64
CA MET A 1011 -41.43 -21.39 -23.02
C MET A 1011 -42.73 -20.82 -22.45
N GLU A 1012 -43.80 -20.89 -23.25
CA GLU A 1012 -45.15 -20.43 -22.89
C GLU A 1012 -45.78 -21.25 -21.77
N THR A 1013 -46.62 -20.59 -20.98
CA THR A 1013 -47.12 -20.98 -19.67
C THR A 1013 -48.49 -21.67 -19.75
N THR A 1014 -48.67 -22.76 -19.01
CA THR A 1014 -49.98 -23.10 -18.43
C THR A 1014 -49.91 -22.96 -16.91
N ARG A 1015 -51.02 -22.56 -16.30
CA ARG A 1015 -51.12 -22.07 -14.92
C ARG A 1015 -50.69 -23.13 -13.91
N GLU A 1016 -49.66 -22.78 -13.14
CA GLU A 1016 -49.15 -23.35 -11.88
C GLU A 1016 -47.69 -23.86 -12.00
N SER A 1017 -46.77 -23.07 -11.42
CA SER A 1017 -45.30 -23.19 -11.36
C SER A 1017 -44.48 -22.69 -12.57
N VAL A 1018 -43.52 -21.80 -12.31
CA VAL A 1018 -42.50 -21.31 -13.28
C VAL A 1018 -41.17 -21.93 -12.90
N THR A 1019 -40.61 -22.76 -13.80
CA THR A 1019 -39.22 -23.24 -13.68
C THR A 1019 -38.41 -22.64 -14.82
N VAL A 1020 -37.38 -21.85 -14.50
CA VAL A 1020 -36.45 -21.28 -15.48
C VAL A 1020 -35.26 -22.24 -15.62
N LYS A 1021 -35.10 -22.88 -16.78
CA LYS A 1021 -33.87 -23.63 -17.12
C LYS A 1021 -32.96 -22.76 -17.97
N THR A 1022 -31.81 -22.40 -17.43
CA THR A 1022 -30.71 -21.78 -18.17
C THR A 1022 -29.76 -22.90 -18.64
N THR A 1023 -29.55 -23.03 -19.94
CA THR A 1023 -28.58 -23.98 -20.48
C THR A 1023 -27.41 -23.19 -21.04
N VAL A 1024 -26.20 -23.42 -20.51
CA VAL A 1024 -24.96 -22.81 -21.02
C VAL A 1024 -24.34 -23.78 -22.01
N ILE A 1025 -24.18 -23.36 -23.26
CA ILE A 1025 -23.50 -24.15 -24.29
C ILE A 1025 -22.16 -23.48 -24.58
N THR A 1026 -21.07 -24.17 -24.27
CA THR A 1026 -19.71 -23.73 -24.58
C THR A 1026 -19.25 -24.41 -25.87
N THR A 1027 -19.00 -23.63 -26.93
CA THR A 1027 -18.43 -24.13 -28.18
C THR A 1027 -17.03 -23.56 -28.37
N ASN A 1028 -16.05 -24.46 -28.52
CA ASN A 1028 -14.66 -24.10 -28.80
C ASN A 1028 -14.42 -24.14 -30.31
N GLU A 1029 -14.29 -22.98 -30.95
CA GLU A 1029 -13.84 -22.91 -32.35
C GLU A 1029 -12.34 -22.65 -32.41
N THR A 1030 -11.62 -23.53 -33.09
CA THR A 1030 -10.17 -23.38 -33.33
C THR A 1030 -9.98 -22.90 -34.76
N THR A 1031 -9.51 -21.67 -34.95
CA THR A 1031 -9.21 -21.10 -36.27
C THR A 1031 -7.70 -21.09 -36.51
N LEU A 1032 -7.25 -21.87 -37.49
CA LEU A 1032 -5.87 -21.85 -38.00
C LEU A 1032 -5.76 -20.77 -39.08
N ILE A 1033 -4.92 -19.75 -38.86
CA ILE A 1033 -4.62 -18.71 -39.84
C ILE A 1033 -3.27 -19.01 -40.48
N THR A 1034 -3.27 -19.45 -41.73
CA THR A 1034 -2.07 -19.59 -42.56
C THR A 1034 -1.78 -18.27 -43.30
N PRO A 1035 -0.53 -17.75 -43.31
CA PRO A 1035 -0.19 -16.56 -44.08
C PRO A 1035 -0.10 -16.87 -45.59
N PRO A 1036 -0.37 -15.88 -46.47
CA PRO A 1036 -0.32 -16.07 -47.92
C PRO A 1036 1.13 -16.10 -48.44
N SER A 1037 1.38 -16.98 -49.41
CA SER A 1037 2.65 -17.09 -50.14
C SER A 1037 2.77 -16.00 -51.20
N GLU A 1038 3.81 -15.16 -51.15
CA GLU A 1038 4.16 -14.27 -52.27
C GLU A 1038 5.31 -14.85 -53.11
N ASN A 1039 5.02 -14.97 -54.40
CA ASN A 1039 5.98 -15.18 -55.49
C ASN A 1039 6.62 -13.84 -55.87
N THR A 1040 7.89 -13.92 -56.28
CA THR A 1040 8.76 -12.95 -56.98
C THR A 1040 9.18 -11.68 -56.28
#